data_AF-A0A6B1GBT1-F1
#
_entry.id   AF-A0A6B1GBT1-F1
#
_cell.length_a   1.000
_cell.length_b   1.000
_cell.length_c   1.000
_cell.angle_alpha   90.00
_cell.angle_beta   90.00
_cell.angle_gamma   90.00
#
_symmetry.space_group_name_H-M   'P 1'
#
loop_
_entity.id
_entity.type
_entity.pdbx_description
1 polymer ?
#
loop_
_entity_poly.entity_id
_entity_poly.type
_entity_poly.pdbx_seq_one_letter_code
_entity_poly.pdbx_strand_id
1 'polypeptide(L)'
;MSAGRVIGIIDPFTNGASGTALLPGSKSITNRAVLCAALATGRSTLDGVLFADDTDAMIEAVTALGAVVRVNRGKRRLVIDGIGGAQSRFPSSPDEPVMVHARSSGTTARFILPVVAALGGRWLLDGDPQLRARPQDDLLAAQRSLGARVHELGEHGCLPVQVSSAPADDDAAVLRHIRIRADASSQYASGLLLAGPLRGGIHVEIDSEFDAVSRPYIDMTVAVMEAFGAIVTVPSADRFVVTEGHYRAADYVIEPDASAASYVWAAAALCGGEVRVEGLGSHSIQGDVRFAEVLGEMGADVTVSDDAIAVGTPPSGALQAGSFDLRDFSDTAQTLAAVAAFAEGTTSIGGIGFIRRKETDRIGNTATELVKRGVDAVAEHDGITIHANPFGLRAGLVDCHGDHRMAMAMSLMGLRVAGIDIDDPDCVAKTFPDFFDVIEALRGSPEPVPESQVTVIAIDGPAASGKSSVARAVAGELEMDYLDTGAMYRAVAWAALQAGVDLADLTAVASIARNADIQISTVSDAQRVTVDGADATAAIRSAEVDRNVSVVAANPQVRWVLTRRQRDWASLVGGGVMEGRDIGSVVFPDALLKVFLTAAPAERARRRLAQQADSAGGVDDASHDDGAVAALAAELSERDRLDSGRADSPLRVAPRAVIVDTSELSEHEAVATIAELYRRAAGLQAPIRPSSVQGR
;
A
#
# COMPACT_ATOMS: atom_id res chain seq x y z
N MET A 1 -9.47 -26.74 -1.05
CA MET A 1 -10.20 -26.11 -2.17
C MET A 1 -10.89 -24.88 -1.62
N SER A 2 -10.13 -23.79 -1.47
CA SER A 2 -10.64 -22.49 -1.04
C SER A 2 -11.10 -21.72 -2.28
N ALA A 3 -12.28 -21.12 -2.22
CA ALA A 3 -12.74 -20.18 -3.21
C ALA A 3 -11.79 -18.97 -3.20
N GLY A 4 -11.01 -18.83 -4.28
CA GLY A 4 -10.02 -17.76 -4.45
C GLY A 4 -10.70 -16.40 -4.43
N ARG A 5 -10.18 -15.51 -3.58
CA ARG A 5 -10.76 -14.20 -3.26
C ARG A 5 -9.92 -13.11 -3.94
N VAL A 6 -10.48 -12.59 -5.02
CA VAL A 6 -10.42 -11.24 -5.62
C VAL A 6 -9.05 -10.58 -5.93
N ILE A 7 -8.99 -10.18 -7.20
CA ILE A 7 -7.92 -9.68 -8.05
C ILE A 7 -7.42 -8.28 -7.63
N GLY A 8 -6.11 -8.13 -7.43
CA GLY A 8 -5.46 -6.82 -7.51
C GLY A 8 -5.14 -6.48 -8.97
N ILE A 9 -5.98 -5.69 -9.64
CA ILE A 9 -5.70 -5.19 -11.00
C ILE A 9 -4.70 -4.04 -10.89
N ILE A 10 -3.54 -4.16 -11.54
CA ILE A 10 -2.66 -3.01 -11.81
C ILE A 10 -2.82 -2.61 -13.27
N ASP A 11 -3.38 -1.43 -13.51
CA ASP A 11 -3.46 -0.85 -14.85
C ASP A 11 -2.09 -0.32 -15.30
N PRO A 12 -1.70 -0.52 -16.57
CA PRO A 12 -0.44 -0.01 -17.09
C PRO A 12 -0.25 1.49 -16.90
N PHE A 13 0.97 1.90 -16.60
CA PHE A 13 1.36 3.30 -16.47
C PHE A 13 1.68 3.85 -17.85
N THR A 14 0.75 4.64 -18.42
CA THR A 14 0.90 5.21 -19.77
C THR A 14 1.74 6.48 -19.80
N ASN A 15 1.97 7.15 -18.66
CA ASN A 15 2.64 8.44 -18.58
C ASN A 15 3.83 8.45 -17.60
N GLY A 16 4.44 7.28 -17.40
CA GLY A 16 5.54 7.11 -16.45
C GLY A 16 5.09 6.96 -15.00
N ALA A 17 6.08 6.78 -14.13
CA ALA A 17 5.99 6.84 -12.69
C ALA A 17 6.88 7.99 -12.18
N SER A 18 6.31 8.98 -11.50
CA SER A 18 7.02 10.18 -11.07
C SER A 18 6.61 10.64 -9.68
N GLY A 19 7.55 11.19 -8.90
CA GLY A 19 7.28 11.85 -7.63
C GLY A 19 8.19 11.39 -6.50
N THR A 20 7.82 11.73 -5.26
CA THR A 20 8.52 11.27 -4.06
C THR A 20 7.71 10.18 -3.37
N ALA A 21 8.27 8.98 -3.23
CA ALA A 21 7.60 7.85 -2.60
C ALA A 21 7.78 7.88 -1.07
N LEU A 22 6.67 7.88 -0.35
CA LEU A 22 6.65 7.78 1.12
C LEU A 22 6.59 6.31 1.53
N LEU A 23 7.75 5.76 1.87
CA LEU A 23 7.86 4.36 2.26
C LEU A 23 7.63 4.17 3.77
N PRO A 24 7.22 2.96 4.21
CA PRO A 24 7.27 2.61 5.62
C PRO A 24 8.72 2.48 6.11
N GLY A 25 8.91 2.44 7.43
CA GLY A 25 10.21 2.17 8.02
C GLY A 25 10.73 0.77 7.70
N SER A 26 12.04 0.60 7.78
CA SER A 26 12.70 -0.68 7.58
C SER A 26 12.28 -1.69 8.65
N LYS A 27 11.71 -2.83 8.24
CA LYS A 27 11.38 -3.94 9.16
C LYS A 27 12.62 -4.40 9.91
N SER A 28 13.73 -4.53 9.18
CA SER A 28 14.98 -5.10 9.68
C SER A 28 15.64 -4.23 10.73
N ILE A 29 15.59 -2.90 10.56
CA ILE A 29 16.06 -1.93 11.55
C ILE A 29 15.06 -1.88 12.71
N THR A 30 13.75 -1.81 12.43
CA THR A 30 12.69 -1.77 13.46
C THR A 30 12.83 -2.90 14.47
N ASN A 31 12.94 -4.15 14.02
CA ASN A 31 13.01 -5.30 14.92
C ASN A 31 14.29 -5.29 15.79
N ARG A 32 15.42 -4.81 15.25
CA ARG A 32 16.67 -4.66 16.01
C ARG A 32 16.57 -3.53 17.04
N ALA A 33 16.08 -2.37 16.62
CA ALA A 33 15.95 -1.19 17.46
C ALA A 33 14.95 -1.41 18.60
N VAL A 34 13.81 -2.07 18.33
CA VAL A 34 12.83 -2.46 19.35
C VAL A 34 13.47 -3.38 20.40
N LEU A 35 14.23 -4.39 19.96
CA LEU A 35 14.92 -5.30 20.86
C LEU A 35 16.02 -4.61 21.68
N CYS A 36 16.89 -3.83 21.05
CA CYS A 36 17.93 -3.06 21.76
C CYS A 36 17.32 -2.09 22.78
N ALA A 37 16.27 -1.36 22.39
CA ALA A 37 15.54 -0.44 23.28
C ALA A 37 14.88 -1.17 24.46
N ALA A 38 14.32 -2.35 24.22
CA ALA A 38 13.73 -3.17 25.27
C ALA A 38 14.78 -3.70 26.24
N LEU A 39 15.97 -4.08 25.76
CA LEU A 39 17.07 -4.57 26.60
C LEU A 39 17.84 -3.44 27.29
N ALA A 40 17.69 -2.20 26.84
CA ALA A 40 18.37 -1.03 27.38
C ALA A 40 17.93 -0.65 28.80
N THR A 41 18.83 0.01 29.53
CA THR A 41 18.47 0.71 30.77
C THR A 41 17.95 2.11 30.44
N GLY A 42 16.69 2.40 30.79
CA GLY A 42 16.06 3.71 30.62
C GLY A 42 14.90 3.71 29.62
N ARG A 43 14.56 4.89 29.12
CA ARG A 43 13.47 5.11 28.14
C ARG A 43 14.03 5.48 26.79
N SER A 44 13.64 4.74 25.76
CA SER A 44 13.99 5.00 24.36
C SER A 44 12.77 5.49 23.57
N THR A 45 13.00 6.37 22.59
CA THR A 45 11.98 6.78 21.61
C THR A 45 12.40 6.30 20.22
N LEU A 46 11.54 5.55 19.54
CA LEU A 46 11.78 5.11 18.17
C LEU A 46 10.80 5.83 17.23
N ASP A 47 11.32 6.55 16.24
CA ASP A 47 10.55 7.27 15.22
C ASP A 47 10.70 6.59 13.85
N GLY A 48 9.68 6.70 12.98
CA GLY A 48 9.69 6.06 11.66
C GLY A 48 9.40 4.55 11.70
N VAL A 49 8.85 4.04 12.80
CA VAL A 49 8.59 2.61 13.03
C VAL A 49 7.61 2.04 12.00
N LEU A 50 7.96 0.88 11.43
CA LEU A 50 7.01 0.07 10.68
C LEU A 50 6.04 -0.63 11.64
N PHE A 51 4.75 -0.50 11.38
CA PHE A 51 3.70 -1.27 12.03
C PHE A 51 3.14 -2.31 11.05
N ALA A 52 3.64 -3.54 11.16
CA ALA A 52 3.25 -4.69 10.35
C ALA A 52 3.32 -5.98 11.19
N ASP A 53 2.82 -7.09 10.66
CA ASP A 53 2.74 -8.38 11.38
C ASP A 53 4.04 -8.79 12.06
N ASP A 54 5.17 -8.63 11.37
CA ASP A 54 6.50 -8.99 11.87
C ASP A 54 7.00 -8.09 12.99
N THR A 55 6.74 -6.78 12.92
CA THR A 55 7.18 -5.81 13.93
C THR A 55 6.24 -5.79 15.13
N ASP A 56 4.95 -6.04 14.91
CA ASP A 56 3.98 -6.26 15.99
C ASP A 56 4.31 -7.55 16.77
N ALA A 57 4.76 -8.63 16.11
CA ALA A 57 5.27 -9.82 16.79
C ALA A 57 6.50 -9.51 17.66
N MET A 58 7.42 -8.64 17.20
CA MET A 58 8.57 -8.22 18.00
C MET A 58 8.14 -7.36 19.21
N ILE A 59 7.20 -6.43 19.01
CA ILE A 59 6.63 -5.59 20.08
C ILE A 59 5.98 -6.48 21.16
N GLU A 60 5.20 -7.48 20.76
CA GLU A 60 4.61 -8.47 21.68
C GLU A 60 5.68 -9.28 22.40
N ALA A 61 6.71 -9.73 21.69
CA ALA A 61 7.81 -10.49 22.27
C ALA A 61 8.54 -9.69 23.35
N VAL A 62 8.94 -8.43 23.08
CA VAL A 62 9.63 -7.61 24.08
C VAL A 62 8.71 -7.20 25.24
N THR A 63 7.40 -7.12 25.01
CA THR A 63 6.41 -6.91 26.08
C THR A 63 6.35 -8.15 26.99
N ALA A 64 6.40 -9.36 26.41
CA ALA A 64 6.50 -10.61 27.17
C ALA A 64 7.84 -10.73 27.93
N LEU A 65 8.92 -10.12 27.42
CA LEU A 65 10.18 -9.92 28.16
C LEU A 65 10.05 -8.90 29.32
N GLY A 66 8.91 -8.19 29.44
CA GLY A 66 8.64 -7.25 30.53
C GLY A 66 8.97 -5.78 30.22
N ALA A 67 9.31 -5.43 28.98
CA ALA A 67 9.44 -4.03 28.58
C ALA A 67 8.06 -3.34 28.54
N VAL A 68 8.00 -2.07 28.89
CA VAL A 68 6.74 -1.29 28.78
C VAL A 68 6.76 -0.53 27.46
N VAL A 69 5.95 -0.99 26.50
CA VAL A 69 5.86 -0.39 25.17
C VAL A 69 4.61 0.49 25.04
N ARG A 70 4.80 1.75 24.67
CA ARG A 70 3.72 2.68 24.33
C ARG A 70 3.73 2.96 22.84
N VAL A 71 2.60 2.70 22.19
CA VAL A 71 2.47 2.72 20.73
C VAL A 71 1.72 3.97 20.25
N ASN A 72 2.26 4.67 19.25
CA ASN A 72 1.54 5.70 18.51
C ASN A 72 1.62 5.41 17.01
N ARG A 73 0.61 4.70 16.50
CA ARG A 73 0.54 4.30 15.07
C ARG A 73 0.46 5.51 14.13
N GLY A 74 -0.35 6.51 14.47
CA GLY A 74 -0.52 7.72 13.64
C GLY A 74 0.75 8.55 13.46
N LYS A 75 1.68 8.49 14.43
CA LYS A 75 3.00 9.14 14.34
C LYS A 75 4.14 8.19 13.97
N ARG A 76 3.85 6.91 13.67
CA ARG A 76 4.88 5.89 13.44
C ARG A 76 5.95 5.86 14.55
N ARG A 77 5.51 5.92 15.82
CA ARG A 77 6.38 6.10 16.99
C ARG A 77 6.16 5.05 18.09
N LEU A 78 7.25 4.60 18.69
CA LEU A 78 7.26 3.81 19.92
C LEU A 78 8.00 4.54 21.05
N VAL A 79 7.50 4.43 22.27
CA VAL A 79 8.23 4.80 23.49
C VAL A 79 8.36 3.56 24.36
N ILE A 80 9.60 3.12 24.60
CA ILE A 80 9.91 1.85 25.27
C ILE A 80 10.66 2.15 26.56
N ASP A 81 10.08 1.78 27.71
CA ASP A 81 10.84 1.69 28.96
C ASP A 81 11.48 0.30 29.04
N GLY A 82 12.81 0.24 28.90
CA GLY A 82 13.56 -1.00 28.81
C GLY A 82 13.79 -1.69 30.15
N ILE A 83 14.10 -2.99 30.10
CA ILE A 83 14.29 -3.87 31.26
C ILE A 83 15.71 -3.84 31.85
N GLY A 84 16.65 -3.13 31.21
CA GLY A 84 18.03 -3.00 31.65
C GLY A 84 18.82 -4.32 31.70
N GLY A 85 18.40 -5.34 30.94
CA GLY A 85 19.02 -6.67 30.95
C GLY A 85 18.95 -7.41 32.29
N ALA A 86 18.13 -6.95 33.25
CA ALA A 86 18.10 -7.50 34.59
C ALA A 86 17.38 -8.86 34.64
N GLN A 87 18.11 -9.93 34.98
CA GLN A 87 17.60 -11.29 35.23
C GLN A 87 16.55 -11.34 36.35
N SER A 88 16.45 -10.31 37.19
CA SER A 88 15.67 -10.29 38.44
C SER A 88 14.17 -9.99 38.31
N ARG A 89 13.62 -9.89 37.08
CA ARG A 89 12.21 -9.48 36.86
C ARG A 89 11.30 -10.55 36.25
N PHE A 90 11.81 -11.73 35.90
CA PHE A 90 10.96 -12.72 35.24
C PHE A 90 10.15 -13.51 36.27
N PRO A 91 8.85 -13.75 36.02
CA PRO A 91 8.00 -14.52 36.93
C PRO A 91 8.63 -15.89 37.12
N SER A 92 9.20 -16.08 38.30
CA SER A 92 9.90 -17.29 38.72
C SER A 92 8.89 -18.36 39.10
N SER A 93 7.79 -18.51 38.35
CA SER A 93 6.87 -19.63 38.57
C SER A 93 7.63 -20.90 38.18
N PRO A 94 7.94 -21.78 39.15
CA PRO A 94 8.65 -23.02 38.88
C PRO A 94 7.79 -24.03 38.11
N ASP A 95 6.56 -23.69 37.70
CA ASP A 95 5.63 -24.60 37.01
C ASP A 95 5.21 -24.22 35.57
N GLU A 96 5.33 -22.95 35.14
CA GLU A 96 4.85 -22.54 33.80
C GLU A 96 5.85 -21.67 33.00
N PRO A 97 6.19 -22.01 31.74
CA PRO A 97 7.08 -21.21 30.92
C PRO A 97 6.39 -19.93 30.39
N VAL A 98 7.15 -18.84 30.26
CA VAL A 98 6.65 -17.63 29.58
C VAL A 98 6.60 -17.88 28.07
N MET A 99 5.44 -17.67 27.46
CA MET A 99 5.22 -17.86 26.03
C MET A 99 5.62 -16.62 25.23
N VAL A 100 6.37 -16.81 24.15
CA VAL A 100 6.55 -15.85 23.07
C VAL A 100 6.06 -16.47 21.77
N HIS A 101 5.08 -15.83 21.13
CA HIS A 101 4.58 -16.24 19.83
C HIS A 101 5.14 -15.33 18.74
N ALA A 102 6.06 -15.85 17.93
CA ALA A 102 6.74 -15.10 16.87
C ALA A 102 5.87 -14.91 15.61
N ARG A 103 4.63 -15.43 15.61
CA ARG A 103 3.74 -15.47 14.42
C ARG A 103 4.49 -16.11 13.25
N SER A 104 4.48 -15.48 12.08
CA SER A 104 5.26 -15.91 10.91
C SER A 104 6.63 -15.21 10.79
N SER A 105 7.05 -14.42 11.80
CA SER A 105 8.29 -13.64 11.74
C SER A 105 9.53 -14.45 12.09
N GLY A 106 10.34 -14.71 11.07
CA GLY A 106 11.66 -15.33 11.23
C GLY A 106 12.62 -14.47 12.08
N THR A 107 12.56 -13.14 11.94
CA THR A 107 13.42 -12.23 12.71
C THR A 107 13.08 -12.26 14.20
N THR A 108 11.79 -12.25 14.55
CA THR A 108 11.38 -12.30 15.96
C THR A 108 11.83 -13.61 16.60
N ALA A 109 11.56 -14.76 15.97
CA ALA A 109 12.00 -16.04 16.52
C ALA A 109 13.53 -16.12 16.68
N ARG A 110 14.29 -15.75 15.66
CA ARG A 110 15.75 -15.91 15.63
C ARG A 110 16.49 -14.88 16.49
N PHE A 111 15.90 -13.72 16.77
CA PHE A 111 16.50 -12.71 17.65
C PHE A 111 16.11 -12.93 19.12
N ILE A 112 14.87 -13.36 19.38
CA ILE A 112 14.40 -13.59 20.75
C ILE A 112 14.99 -14.87 21.33
N LEU A 113 15.16 -15.94 20.54
CA LEU A 113 15.68 -17.21 21.04
C LEU A 113 17.04 -17.06 21.77
N PRO A 114 18.07 -16.39 21.22
CA PRO A 114 19.33 -16.17 21.94
C PRO A 114 19.20 -15.28 23.17
N VAL A 115 18.25 -14.33 23.14
CA VAL A 115 17.98 -13.40 24.25
C VAL A 115 17.36 -14.14 25.43
N VAL A 116 16.31 -14.93 25.22
CA VAL A 116 15.67 -15.71 26.31
C VAL A 116 16.59 -16.80 26.85
N ALA A 117 17.46 -17.36 26.00
CA ALA A 117 18.51 -18.27 26.43
C ALA A 117 19.55 -17.61 27.35
N ALA A 118 19.76 -16.29 27.22
CA ALA A 118 20.70 -15.52 28.04
C ALA A 118 20.07 -14.91 29.31
N LEU A 119 18.79 -14.53 29.27
CA LEU A 119 18.08 -13.90 30.40
C LEU A 119 17.80 -14.86 31.57
N GLY A 120 17.78 -16.17 31.31
CA GLY A 120 17.39 -17.18 32.28
C GLY A 120 15.88 -17.33 32.46
N GLY A 121 15.45 -18.30 33.26
CA GLY A 121 14.04 -18.70 33.39
C GLY A 121 13.64 -19.79 32.39
N ARG A 122 12.33 -20.05 32.25
CA ARG A 122 11.79 -21.03 31.28
C ARG A 122 10.88 -20.34 30.30
N TRP A 123 11.15 -20.57 29.02
CA TRP A 123 10.50 -19.90 27.91
C TRP A 123 9.96 -20.92 26.93
N LEU A 124 8.83 -20.62 26.31
CA LEU A 124 8.29 -21.35 25.18
C LEU A 124 8.24 -20.39 24.01
N LEU A 125 9.01 -20.68 22.96
CA LEU A 125 8.99 -19.93 21.71
C LEU A 125 8.24 -20.75 20.67
N ASP A 126 7.22 -20.14 20.07
CA ASP A 126 6.37 -20.76 19.06
C ASP A 126 6.06 -19.78 17.91
N GLY A 127 5.39 -20.26 16.87
CA GLY A 127 4.92 -19.45 15.75
C GLY A 127 3.89 -20.19 14.90
N ASP A 128 3.47 -19.53 13.83
CA ASP A 128 2.48 -20.06 12.88
C ASP A 128 3.04 -21.26 12.11
N PRO A 129 2.18 -22.09 11.49
CA PRO A 129 2.61 -23.25 10.69
C PRO A 129 3.69 -22.93 9.66
N GLN A 130 3.61 -21.77 8.99
CA GLN A 130 4.63 -21.33 8.03
C GLN A 130 6.01 -21.17 8.68
N LEU A 131 6.08 -20.60 9.89
CA LEU A 131 7.35 -20.43 10.60
C LEU A 131 7.85 -21.75 11.20
N ARG A 132 6.95 -22.61 11.70
CA ARG A 132 7.31 -23.94 12.21
C ARG A 132 7.94 -24.84 11.14
N ALA A 133 7.58 -24.67 9.87
CA ALA A 133 8.18 -25.39 8.75
C ALA A 133 9.61 -24.93 8.40
N ARG A 134 10.15 -23.89 9.07
CA ARG A 134 11.46 -23.31 8.75
C ARG A 134 12.52 -23.81 9.74
N PRO A 135 13.55 -24.54 9.27
CA PRO A 135 14.63 -25.03 10.11
C PRO A 135 15.40 -23.92 10.83
N GLN A 136 15.81 -24.18 12.07
CA GLN A 136 16.63 -23.32 12.94
C GLN A 136 17.73 -24.12 13.66
N ASP A 137 18.09 -25.31 13.15
CA ASP A 137 19.01 -26.28 13.78
C ASP A 137 20.33 -25.65 14.23
N ASP A 138 20.97 -24.87 13.37
CA ASP A 138 22.27 -24.25 13.65
C ASP A 138 22.18 -23.27 14.84
N LEU A 139 21.08 -22.52 14.93
CA LEU A 139 20.86 -21.60 16.03
C LEU A 139 20.56 -22.33 17.33
N LEU A 140 19.76 -23.40 17.29
CA LEU A 140 19.44 -24.24 18.45
C LEU A 140 20.69 -24.97 18.96
N ALA A 141 21.50 -25.51 18.06
CA ALA A 141 22.79 -26.12 18.37
C ALA A 141 23.76 -25.10 18.98
N ALA A 142 23.81 -23.87 18.44
CA ALA A 142 24.60 -22.79 19.02
C ALA A 142 24.16 -22.47 20.45
N GLN A 143 22.85 -22.38 20.71
CA GLN A 143 22.36 -22.15 22.08
C GLN A 143 22.74 -23.28 23.05
N ARG A 144 22.69 -24.54 22.62
CA ARG A 144 23.15 -25.70 23.42
C ARG A 144 24.63 -25.60 23.76
N SER A 145 25.47 -25.28 22.78
CA SER A 145 26.92 -25.07 22.98
C SER A 145 27.22 -23.90 23.91
N LEU A 146 26.34 -22.90 23.95
CA LEU A 146 26.39 -21.77 24.89
C LEU A 146 25.73 -22.08 26.25
N GLY A 147 25.42 -23.34 26.53
CA GLY A 147 24.93 -23.82 27.83
C GLY A 147 23.41 -23.72 28.04
N ALA A 148 22.62 -23.36 27.03
CA ALA A 148 21.16 -23.35 27.16
C ALA A 148 20.59 -24.78 27.03
N ARG A 149 19.58 -25.10 27.85
CA ARG A 149 18.75 -26.29 27.66
C ARG A 149 17.65 -25.97 26.67
N VAL A 150 17.69 -26.63 25.52
CA VAL A 150 16.75 -26.44 24.41
C VAL A 150 16.04 -27.76 24.12
N HIS A 151 14.71 -27.77 24.21
CA HIS A 151 13.85 -28.92 23.97
C HIS A 151 12.81 -28.60 22.89
N GLU A 152 12.98 -29.16 21.70
CA GLU A 152 11.99 -29.10 20.62
C GLU A 152 10.73 -29.89 21.02
N LEU A 153 9.55 -29.27 20.84
CA LEU A 153 8.26 -29.90 21.13
C LEU A 153 7.59 -30.49 19.88
N GLY A 154 8.18 -30.25 18.71
CA GLY A 154 7.68 -30.70 17.41
C GLY A 154 8.77 -31.39 16.60
N GLU A 155 8.87 -31.00 15.33
CA GLU A 155 9.93 -31.49 14.44
C GLU A 155 11.31 -31.04 14.94
N HIS A 156 12.31 -31.92 14.81
CA HIS A 156 13.69 -31.60 15.16
C HIS A 156 14.16 -30.36 14.41
N GLY A 157 14.85 -29.45 15.09
CA GLY A 157 15.38 -28.24 14.46
C GLY A 157 14.38 -27.11 14.29
N CYS A 158 13.11 -27.32 14.63
CA CYS A 158 12.01 -26.40 14.34
C CYS A 158 11.29 -25.92 15.60
N LEU A 159 10.52 -24.83 15.47
CA LEU A 159 9.56 -24.40 16.50
C LEU A 159 8.38 -25.38 16.57
N PRO A 160 7.69 -25.52 17.72
CA PRO A 160 7.93 -24.85 19.00
C PRO A 160 9.11 -25.41 19.79
N VAL A 161 9.79 -24.55 20.55
CA VAL A 161 10.92 -24.93 21.42
C VAL A 161 10.78 -24.37 22.83
N GLN A 162 11.08 -25.20 23.82
CA GLN A 162 11.28 -24.76 25.20
C GLN A 162 12.76 -24.45 25.45
N VAL A 163 13.03 -23.30 26.07
CA VAL A 163 14.38 -22.81 26.34
C VAL A 163 14.52 -22.46 27.82
N SER A 164 15.61 -22.90 28.44
CA SER A 164 15.98 -22.49 29.79
C SER A 164 17.49 -22.38 29.97
N SER A 165 17.94 -21.53 30.90
CA SER A 165 19.35 -21.46 31.27
C SER A 165 19.81 -22.72 32.01
N ALA A 166 21.08 -23.12 31.85
CA ALA A 166 21.68 -24.12 32.72
C ALA A 166 21.68 -23.65 34.20
N PRO A 167 21.65 -24.58 35.18
CA PRO A 167 21.83 -24.25 36.59
C PRO A 167 23.18 -23.58 36.83
N ALA A 168 23.21 -22.64 37.77
CA ALA A 168 24.41 -21.84 38.11
C ALA A 168 25.60 -22.66 38.65
N ASP A 169 25.41 -23.95 38.94
CA ASP A 169 26.41 -24.84 39.56
C ASP A 169 27.32 -25.56 38.55
N ASP A 170 27.09 -25.42 37.24
CA ASP A 170 28.02 -25.94 36.24
C ASP A 170 29.17 -24.94 36.03
N ASP A 171 30.30 -25.22 36.69
CA ASP A 171 31.64 -24.60 36.55
C ASP A 171 32.24 -24.74 35.12
N ALA A 172 31.40 -25.06 34.13
CA ALA A 172 31.79 -25.16 32.74
C ALA A 172 32.16 -23.77 32.25
N ALA A 173 33.40 -23.61 31.80
CA ALA A 173 33.85 -22.45 31.05
C ALA A 173 32.88 -22.22 29.87
N VAL A 174 31.88 -21.36 30.06
CA VAL A 174 30.90 -21.04 29.02
C VAL A 174 31.71 -20.53 27.85
N LEU A 175 31.72 -21.31 26.77
CA LEU A 175 32.38 -20.92 25.54
C LEU A 175 31.78 -19.58 25.12
N ARG A 176 32.58 -18.51 25.23
CA ARG A 176 32.20 -17.21 24.69
C ARG A 176 32.49 -17.12 23.21
N HIS A 177 33.03 -18.18 22.61
CA HIS A 177 33.30 -18.29 21.18
C HIS A 177 32.38 -19.31 20.57
N ILE A 178 31.60 -18.87 19.58
CA ILE A 178 30.72 -19.72 18.80
C ILE A 178 31.03 -19.54 17.31
N ARG A 179 31.17 -20.67 16.61
CA ARG A 179 31.21 -20.70 15.15
C ARG A 179 29.81 -21.01 14.65
N ILE A 180 29.30 -20.22 13.70
CA ILE A 180 27.96 -20.41 13.15
C ILE A 180 27.96 -20.34 11.63
N ARG A 181 27.14 -21.19 11.03
CA ARG A 181 26.82 -21.13 9.61
C ARG A 181 25.91 -19.93 9.33
N ALA A 182 26.34 -19.07 8.41
CA ALA A 182 25.57 -17.91 7.98
C ALA A 182 25.15 -17.97 6.51
N ASP A 183 25.25 -19.15 5.86
CA ASP A 183 24.82 -19.41 4.48
C ASP A 183 23.32 -19.66 4.36
N ALA A 184 22.70 -20.20 5.42
CA ALA A 184 21.26 -20.37 5.48
C ALA A 184 20.52 -19.08 5.90
N SER A 185 21.07 -18.31 6.85
CA SER A 185 20.46 -17.07 7.33
C SER A 185 21.42 -16.18 8.14
N SER A 186 21.56 -14.92 7.73
CA SER A 186 22.25 -13.87 8.50
C SER A 186 21.57 -13.56 9.86
N GLN A 187 20.32 -13.99 10.03
CA GLN A 187 19.54 -13.75 11.24
C GLN A 187 20.10 -14.51 12.45
N TYR A 188 20.80 -15.64 12.24
CA TYR A 188 21.40 -16.42 13.31
C TYR A 188 22.56 -15.68 13.99
N ALA A 189 23.51 -15.21 13.18
CA ALA A 189 24.62 -14.37 13.65
C ALA A 189 24.08 -13.09 14.30
N SER A 190 23.12 -12.42 13.66
CA SER A 190 22.48 -11.21 14.21
C SER A 190 21.87 -11.44 15.59
N GLY A 191 21.10 -12.53 15.78
CA GLY A 191 20.49 -12.87 17.07
C GLY A 191 21.52 -13.17 18.16
N LEU A 192 22.60 -13.87 17.82
CA LEU A 192 23.71 -14.11 18.75
C LEU A 192 24.41 -12.83 19.18
N LEU A 193 24.64 -11.89 18.24
CA LEU A 193 25.24 -10.59 18.54
C LEU A 193 24.34 -9.76 19.45
N LEU A 194 23.03 -9.69 19.16
CA LEU A 194 22.04 -8.96 19.97
C LEU A 194 21.95 -9.48 21.42
N ALA A 195 22.14 -10.79 21.61
CA ALA A 195 22.19 -11.39 22.96
C ALA A 195 23.57 -11.24 23.64
N GLY A 196 24.61 -10.84 22.90
CA GLY A 196 25.99 -10.75 23.38
C GLY A 196 26.17 -9.97 24.68
N PRO A 197 25.62 -8.74 24.82
CA PRO A 197 25.77 -7.95 26.05
C PRO A 197 25.18 -8.66 27.28
N LEU A 198 24.11 -9.44 27.11
CA LEU A 198 23.46 -10.20 28.20
C LEU A 198 24.29 -11.41 28.66
N ARG A 199 25.24 -11.87 27.85
CA ARG A 199 26.10 -13.03 28.13
C ARG A 199 27.46 -12.64 28.71
N GLY A 200 27.66 -11.36 29.05
CA GLY A 200 28.97 -10.83 29.41
C GLY A 200 29.90 -10.69 28.21
N GLY A 201 29.37 -10.58 26.99
CA GLY A 201 30.14 -10.56 25.75
C GLY A 201 30.23 -11.91 25.05
N ILE A 202 30.41 -11.88 23.73
CA ILE A 202 30.45 -13.07 22.86
C ILE A 202 31.32 -12.81 21.62
N HIS A 203 31.98 -13.86 21.16
CA HIS A 203 32.78 -13.94 19.94
C HIS A 203 32.00 -14.82 18.96
N VAL A 204 31.47 -14.23 17.91
CA VAL A 204 30.76 -14.92 16.84
C VAL A 204 31.70 -14.99 15.63
N GLU A 205 32.05 -16.20 15.23
CA GLU A 205 32.79 -16.49 14.01
C GLU A 205 31.83 -17.08 12.98
N ILE A 206 31.71 -16.42 11.83
CA ILE A 206 30.98 -16.94 10.70
C ILE A 206 31.87 -17.98 10.02
N ASP A 207 31.30 -19.16 9.79
CA ASP A 207 32.00 -20.24 9.13
C ASP A 207 32.39 -19.87 7.70
N SER A 208 33.69 -19.73 7.41
CA SER A 208 34.21 -19.34 6.10
C SER A 208 34.22 -20.46 5.06
N GLU A 209 33.92 -21.71 5.44
CA GLU A 209 33.68 -22.80 4.48
C GLU A 209 32.35 -22.63 3.74
N PHE A 210 31.48 -21.74 4.25
CA PHE A 210 30.22 -21.38 3.63
C PHE A 210 30.21 -19.87 3.36
N ASP A 211 29.90 -19.47 2.12
CA ASP A 211 29.76 -18.05 1.80
C ASP A 211 28.70 -17.41 2.70
N ALA A 212 29.12 -16.48 3.56
CA ALA A 212 28.19 -15.72 4.39
C ALA A 212 27.20 -14.98 3.49
N VAL A 213 25.91 -15.28 3.62
CA VAL A 213 24.90 -14.58 2.82
C VAL A 213 24.41 -13.36 3.56
N SER A 214 24.09 -12.29 2.81
CA SER A 214 23.41 -11.12 3.37
C SER A 214 24.18 -10.46 4.53
N ARG A 215 25.50 -10.32 4.37
CA ARG A 215 26.41 -9.63 5.31
C ARG A 215 25.91 -8.25 5.76
N PRO A 216 25.31 -7.41 4.88
CA PRO A 216 24.77 -6.12 5.31
C PRO A 216 23.78 -6.16 6.47
N TYR A 217 23.06 -7.27 6.67
CA TYR A 217 22.16 -7.42 7.82
C TYR A 217 22.91 -7.63 9.14
N ILE A 218 24.11 -8.19 9.10
CA ILE A 218 24.98 -8.33 10.28
C ILE A 218 25.59 -6.97 10.61
N ASP A 219 26.07 -6.24 9.60
CA ASP A 219 26.59 -4.88 9.79
C ASP A 219 25.52 -3.91 10.29
N MET A 220 24.28 -4.02 9.78
CA MET A 220 23.11 -3.31 10.32
C MET A 220 22.86 -3.66 11.79
N THR A 221 23.06 -4.92 12.18
CA THR A 221 22.95 -5.33 13.59
C THR A 221 23.98 -4.60 14.43
N VAL A 222 25.24 -4.56 13.99
CA VAL A 222 26.31 -3.84 14.68
C VAL A 222 25.98 -2.34 14.79
N ALA A 223 25.60 -1.68 13.69
CA ALA A 223 25.28 -0.26 13.69
C ALA A 223 24.12 0.08 14.64
N VAL A 224 23.05 -0.71 14.65
CA VAL A 224 21.94 -0.52 15.60
C VAL A 224 22.42 -0.79 17.04
N MET A 225 23.21 -1.83 17.28
CA MET A 225 23.74 -2.13 18.62
C MET A 225 24.60 -0.98 19.16
N GLU A 226 25.46 -0.40 18.34
CA GLU A 226 26.33 0.73 18.68
C GLU A 226 25.52 2.00 18.99
N ALA A 227 24.43 2.25 18.27
CA ALA A 227 23.51 3.34 18.56
C ALA A 227 22.86 3.22 19.96
N PHE A 228 22.73 2.01 20.48
CA PHE A 228 22.30 1.73 21.86
C PHE A 228 23.48 1.49 22.81
N GLY A 229 24.69 1.91 22.44
CA GLY A 229 25.87 1.95 23.31
C GLY A 229 26.58 0.62 23.55
N ALA A 230 26.22 -0.45 22.83
CA ALA A 230 27.02 -1.67 22.83
C ALA A 230 28.31 -1.45 22.02
N ILE A 231 29.38 -2.17 22.37
CA ILE A 231 30.65 -2.09 21.66
C ILE A 231 30.86 -3.42 20.96
N VAL A 232 30.97 -3.36 19.63
CA VAL A 232 31.28 -4.51 18.80
C VAL A 232 32.57 -4.22 18.05
N THR A 233 33.51 -5.14 18.13
CA THR A 233 34.74 -5.08 17.31
C THR A 233 34.63 -6.13 16.22
N VAL A 234 35.14 -5.81 15.03
CA VAL A 234 35.12 -6.69 13.86
C VAL A 234 36.56 -6.96 13.43
N PRO A 235 37.27 -7.93 14.06
CA PRO A 235 38.69 -8.17 13.78
C PRO A 235 38.96 -8.62 12.34
N SER A 236 38.00 -9.29 11.71
CA SER A 236 38.02 -9.73 10.31
C SER A 236 36.58 -9.79 9.78
N ALA A 237 36.42 -9.92 8.47
CA ALA A 237 35.09 -9.95 7.85
C ALA A 237 34.18 -11.05 8.44
N ASP A 238 34.72 -12.16 8.87
CA ASP A 238 34.00 -13.31 9.42
C ASP A 238 33.94 -13.32 10.95
N ARG A 239 34.55 -12.36 11.66
CA ARG A 239 34.65 -12.40 13.13
C ARG A 239 34.11 -11.14 13.77
N PHE A 240 33.22 -11.35 14.73
CA PHE A 240 32.54 -10.29 15.48
C PHE A 240 32.70 -10.55 16.97
N VAL A 241 33.15 -9.54 17.71
CA VAL A 241 33.38 -9.64 19.14
C VAL A 241 32.59 -8.54 19.84
N VAL A 242 31.53 -8.93 20.52
CA VAL A 242 30.73 -8.06 21.39
C VAL A 242 31.36 -8.05 22.76
N THR A 243 31.73 -6.87 23.26
CA THR A 243 32.32 -6.77 24.60
C THR A 243 31.24 -6.89 25.68
N GLU A 244 31.66 -7.26 26.89
CA GLU A 244 30.80 -7.14 28.08
C GLU A 244 30.26 -5.71 28.23
N GLY A 245 28.97 -5.58 28.55
CA GLY A 245 28.32 -4.28 28.72
C GLY A 245 26.79 -4.35 28.74
N HIS A 246 26.16 -3.19 28.74
CA HIS A 246 24.70 -3.05 28.73
C HIS A 246 24.26 -2.07 27.66
N TYR A 247 23.11 -2.34 27.04
CA TYR A 247 22.45 -1.35 26.19
C TYR A 247 22.00 -0.13 27.01
N ARG A 248 22.10 1.04 26.40
CA ARG A 248 21.68 2.34 26.93
C ARG A 248 20.50 2.85 26.11
N ALA A 249 19.56 3.48 26.78
CA ALA A 249 18.40 4.04 26.09
C ALA A 249 18.82 5.17 25.14
N ALA A 250 18.16 5.26 23.99
CA ALA A 250 18.45 6.22 22.95
C ALA A 250 17.18 6.66 22.22
N ASP A 251 17.19 7.86 21.67
CA ASP A 251 16.25 8.26 20.63
C ASP A 251 16.82 7.83 19.28
N TYR A 252 16.04 7.09 18.50
CA TYR A 252 16.52 6.45 17.27
C TYR A 252 15.49 6.59 16.14
N VAL A 253 15.95 7.05 14.97
CA VAL A 253 15.10 7.21 13.78
C VAL A 253 15.31 6.01 12.87
N ILE A 254 14.23 5.32 12.54
CA ILE A 254 14.22 4.19 11.63
C ILE A 254 14.22 4.71 10.19
N GLU A 255 15.21 4.31 9.40
CA GLU A 255 15.26 4.60 7.96
C GLU A 255 14.06 3.98 7.24
N PRO A 256 13.60 4.57 6.11
CA PRO A 256 12.64 3.92 5.22
C PRO A 256 13.15 2.58 4.69
N ASP A 257 12.27 1.66 4.34
CA ASP A 257 12.67 0.31 3.94
C ASP A 257 13.31 0.28 2.53
N ALA A 258 14.59 -0.08 2.45
CA ALA A 258 15.33 -0.11 1.18
C ALA A 258 14.93 -1.27 0.26
N SER A 259 14.45 -2.40 0.81
CA SER A 259 13.82 -3.44 0.00
C SER A 259 12.55 -2.90 -0.68
N ALA A 260 11.71 -2.18 0.06
CA ALA A 260 10.49 -1.57 -0.46
C ALA A 260 10.79 -0.49 -1.51
N ALA A 261 11.90 0.24 -1.35
CA ALA A 261 12.36 1.23 -2.31
C ALA A 261 12.64 0.62 -3.69
N SER A 262 13.06 -0.65 -3.75
CA SER A 262 13.29 -1.35 -5.02
C SER A 262 12.07 -1.33 -5.94
N TYR A 263 10.86 -1.46 -5.39
CA TYR A 263 9.64 -1.52 -6.22
C TYR A 263 9.32 -0.17 -6.86
N VAL A 264 9.46 0.94 -6.12
CA VAL A 264 9.14 2.27 -6.61
C VAL A 264 10.21 2.81 -7.57
N TRP A 265 11.48 2.47 -7.34
CA TRP A 265 12.56 2.73 -8.31
C TRP A 265 12.39 1.90 -9.59
N ALA A 266 12.01 0.62 -9.46
CA ALA A 266 11.70 -0.23 -10.61
C ALA A 266 10.50 0.30 -11.40
N ALA A 267 9.48 0.87 -10.76
CA ALA A 267 8.35 1.48 -11.45
C ALA A 267 8.80 2.63 -12.36
N ALA A 268 9.68 3.52 -11.89
CA ALA A 268 10.27 4.60 -12.70
C ALA A 268 11.10 4.06 -13.87
N ALA A 269 11.99 3.11 -13.58
CA ALA A 269 12.86 2.50 -14.58
C ALA A 269 12.08 1.76 -15.68
N LEU A 270 10.94 1.14 -15.32
CA LEU A 270 10.08 0.42 -16.24
C LEU A 270 9.16 1.33 -17.06
N CYS A 271 8.57 2.36 -16.45
CA CYS A 271 7.41 3.03 -17.04
C CYS A 271 7.73 4.37 -17.70
N GLY A 272 8.88 4.98 -17.39
CA GLY A 272 9.08 6.41 -17.65
C GLY A 272 9.07 7.20 -16.34
N GLY A 273 9.57 8.44 -16.34
CA GLY A 273 9.53 9.35 -15.17
C GLY A 273 10.74 9.26 -14.24
N GLU A 274 10.59 9.84 -13.05
CA GLU A 274 11.61 9.89 -11.98
C GLU A 274 10.96 9.74 -10.60
N VAL A 275 11.41 8.74 -9.84
CA VAL A 275 10.94 8.50 -8.47
C VAL A 275 12.07 8.70 -7.47
N ARG A 276 11.83 9.56 -6.49
CA ARG A 276 12.72 9.87 -5.37
C ARG A 276 12.25 9.18 -4.10
N VAL A 277 13.18 8.64 -3.32
CA VAL A 277 12.95 8.16 -1.96
C VAL A 277 13.84 8.95 -1.01
N GLU A 278 13.22 9.72 -0.12
CA GLU A 278 13.91 10.45 0.95
C GLU A 278 14.18 9.53 2.14
N GLY A 279 15.19 9.84 2.95
CA GLY A 279 15.64 9.04 4.09
C GLY A 279 16.52 7.84 3.73
N LEU A 280 16.80 7.63 2.44
CA LEU A 280 17.69 6.59 1.93
C LEU A 280 18.75 7.22 1.02
N GLY A 281 19.94 7.48 1.55
CA GLY A 281 21.04 8.07 0.79
C GLY A 281 22.37 7.35 1.02
N SER A 282 23.48 8.03 0.75
CA SER A 282 24.84 7.49 0.88
C SER A 282 25.21 7.01 2.30
N HIS A 283 24.45 7.43 3.31
CA HIS A 283 24.63 7.04 4.72
C HIS A 283 23.70 5.91 5.19
N SER A 284 22.85 5.37 4.31
CA SER A 284 21.96 4.26 4.68
C SER A 284 22.75 3.04 5.16
N ILE A 285 22.31 2.44 6.28
CA ILE A 285 22.89 1.19 6.79
C ILE A 285 22.30 -0.06 6.11
N GLN A 286 21.40 0.12 5.14
CA GLN A 286 20.72 -0.97 4.45
C GLN A 286 21.43 -1.32 3.15
N GLY A 287 21.86 -2.58 3.00
CA GLY A 287 22.53 -3.06 1.79
C GLY A 287 21.65 -2.98 0.52
N ASP A 288 20.33 -3.05 0.69
CA ASP A 288 19.36 -3.08 -0.40
C ASP A 288 19.31 -1.78 -1.24
N VAL A 289 19.90 -0.67 -0.76
CA VAL A 289 20.05 0.55 -1.57
C VAL A 289 20.89 0.32 -2.84
N ARG A 290 21.74 -0.71 -2.85
CA ARG A 290 22.52 -1.15 -4.04
C ARG A 290 21.64 -1.57 -5.21
N PHE A 291 20.35 -1.83 -4.99
CA PHE A 291 19.43 -2.06 -6.10
C PHE A 291 19.35 -0.86 -7.07
N ALA A 292 19.48 0.37 -6.56
CA ALA A 292 19.56 1.56 -7.42
C ALA A 292 20.82 1.53 -8.31
N GLU A 293 21.96 1.07 -7.78
CA GLU A 293 23.19 0.89 -8.56
C GLU A 293 22.99 -0.13 -9.69
N VAL A 294 22.33 -1.26 -9.40
CA VAL A 294 21.97 -2.27 -10.42
C VAL A 294 21.08 -1.67 -11.51
N LEU A 295 20.07 -0.87 -11.16
CA LEU A 295 19.26 -0.17 -12.17
C LEU A 295 20.11 0.80 -13.00
N GLY A 296 21.07 1.49 -12.39
CA GLY A 296 22.04 2.34 -13.08
C GLY A 296 22.94 1.57 -14.05
N GLU A 297 23.42 0.39 -13.66
CA GLU A 297 24.16 -0.53 -14.54
C GLU A 297 23.32 -1.05 -15.70
N MET A 298 22.01 -1.22 -15.49
CA MET A 298 21.03 -1.50 -16.55
C MET A 298 20.68 -0.26 -17.39
N GLY A 299 21.22 0.92 -17.05
CA GLY A 299 21.11 2.15 -17.82
C GLY A 299 20.10 3.17 -17.31
N ALA A 300 19.41 2.93 -16.19
CA ALA A 300 18.55 3.93 -15.55
C ALA A 300 19.36 5.18 -15.10
N ASP A 301 18.72 6.34 -15.07
CA ASP A 301 19.35 7.54 -14.51
C ASP A 301 19.25 7.50 -12.98
N VAL A 302 20.38 7.53 -12.27
CA VAL A 302 20.42 7.34 -10.81
C VAL A 302 21.18 8.47 -10.16
N THR A 303 20.51 9.19 -9.26
CA THR A 303 21.10 10.26 -8.47
C THR A 303 21.06 9.90 -6.99
N VAL A 304 22.22 9.92 -6.33
CA VAL A 304 22.37 9.63 -4.90
C VAL A 304 22.82 10.90 -4.17
N SER A 305 22.06 11.33 -3.16
CA SER A 305 22.46 12.34 -2.18
C SER A 305 22.76 11.69 -0.82
N ASP A 306 23.14 12.50 0.17
CA ASP A 306 23.42 12.01 1.53
C ASP A 306 22.17 11.40 2.20
N ASP A 307 20.99 11.88 1.83
CA ASP A 307 19.71 11.57 2.46
C ASP A 307 18.64 11.01 1.51
N ALA A 308 18.93 10.82 0.22
CA ALA A 308 17.94 10.35 -0.74
C ALA A 308 18.56 9.71 -1.99
N ILE A 309 17.76 8.88 -2.66
CA ILE A 309 18.08 8.29 -3.95
C ILE A 309 16.90 8.55 -4.89
N ALA A 310 17.21 9.08 -6.07
CA ALA A 310 16.27 9.23 -7.17
C ALA A 310 16.67 8.30 -8.32
N VAL A 311 15.68 7.61 -8.88
CA VAL A 311 15.84 6.74 -10.04
C VAL A 311 14.87 7.20 -11.13
N GLY A 312 15.42 7.48 -12.30
CA GLY A 312 14.71 7.90 -13.50
C GLY A 312 14.86 6.90 -14.64
N THR A 313 14.21 7.23 -15.74
CA THR A 313 14.19 6.40 -16.97
C THR A 313 15.58 6.35 -17.62
N PRO A 314 15.95 5.24 -18.28
CA PRO A 314 17.16 5.20 -19.08
C PRO A 314 17.17 6.29 -20.16
N PRO A 315 18.23 7.12 -20.26
CA PRO A 315 18.35 8.13 -21.32
C PRO A 315 18.33 7.52 -22.74
N SER A 316 18.71 6.24 -22.86
CA SER A 316 18.63 5.44 -24.09
C SER A 316 17.20 5.07 -24.48
N GLY A 317 16.24 5.18 -23.56
CA GLY A 317 14.86 4.73 -23.72
C GLY A 317 14.62 3.24 -23.43
N ALA A 318 15.67 2.46 -23.14
CA ALA A 318 15.54 1.04 -22.84
C ALA A 318 16.58 0.56 -21.80
N LEU A 319 16.14 -0.26 -20.86
CA LEU A 319 16.99 -0.98 -19.92
C LEU A 319 17.80 -2.05 -20.65
N GLN A 320 19.06 -2.22 -20.27
CA GLN A 320 19.97 -3.21 -20.83
C GLN A 320 20.11 -4.40 -19.87
N ALA A 321 20.21 -5.61 -20.42
CA ALA A 321 20.43 -6.79 -19.61
C ALA A 321 21.87 -6.88 -19.08
N GLY A 322 22.07 -7.64 -18.00
CA GLY A 322 23.37 -7.80 -17.34
C GLY A 322 23.48 -9.05 -16.47
N SER A 323 24.62 -9.21 -15.80
CA SER A 323 24.87 -10.31 -14.86
C SER A 323 25.12 -9.73 -13.47
N PHE A 324 24.24 -10.03 -12.52
CA PHE A 324 24.23 -9.39 -11.21
C PHE A 324 24.31 -10.41 -10.08
N ASP A 325 25.21 -10.20 -9.13
CA ASP A 325 25.27 -10.95 -7.87
C ASP A 325 24.47 -10.19 -6.80
N LEU A 326 23.40 -10.80 -6.30
CA LEU A 326 22.53 -10.19 -5.29
C LEU A 326 22.70 -10.80 -3.89
N ARG A 327 23.80 -11.52 -3.62
CA ARG A 327 24.03 -12.19 -2.33
C ARG A 327 23.83 -11.29 -1.11
N ASP A 328 24.26 -10.04 -1.23
CA ASP A 328 24.23 -9.05 -0.14
C ASP A 328 22.89 -8.32 0.03
N PHE A 329 22.06 -8.31 -1.01
CA PHE A 329 20.78 -7.59 -1.07
C PHE A 329 19.69 -8.44 -1.74
N SER A 330 19.73 -9.74 -1.45
CA SER A 330 18.93 -10.80 -2.09
C SER A 330 17.41 -10.65 -2.04
N ASP A 331 16.95 -9.74 -1.18
CA ASP A 331 15.54 -9.46 -0.96
C ASP A 331 14.93 -8.61 -2.11
N THR A 332 15.76 -8.06 -3.00
CA THR A 332 15.35 -7.36 -4.24
C THR A 332 15.39 -8.23 -5.50
N ALA A 333 15.72 -9.52 -5.37
CA ALA A 333 15.92 -10.43 -6.51
C ALA A 333 14.66 -10.59 -7.37
N GLN A 334 13.48 -10.75 -6.75
CA GLN A 334 12.23 -10.83 -7.52
C GLN A 334 11.90 -9.52 -8.23
N THR A 335 12.22 -8.37 -7.61
CA THR A 335 12.08 -7.06 -8.25
C THR A 335 12.96 -6.97 -9.50
N LEU A 336 14.23 -7.36 -9.40
CA LEU A 336 15.14 -7.36 -10.56
C LEU A 336 14.65 -8.33 -11.64
N ALA A 337 14.12 -9.49 -11.25
CA ALA A 337 13.58 -10.46 -12.21
C ALA A 337 12.37 -9.92 -12.98
N ALA A 338 11.48 -9.18 -12.31
CA ALA A 338 10.37 -8.49 -12.97
C ALA A 338 10.86 -7.39 -13.92
N VAL A 339 11.89 -6.64 -13.53
CA VAL A 339 12.53 -5.62 -14.39
C VAL A 339 13.19 -6.26 -15.62
N ALA A 340 13.92 -7.35 -15.41
CA ALA A 340 14.65 -8.09 -16.45
C ALA A 340 13.74 -8.65 -17.56
N ALA A 341 12.45 -8.88 -17.28
CA ALA A 341 11.47 -9.27 -18.30
C ALA A 341 11.30 -8.23 -19.43
N PHE A 342 11.71 -6.98 -19.19
CA PHE A 342 11.60 -5.86 -20.13
C PHE A 342 12.96 -5.33 -20.62
N ALA A 343 14.08 -5.89 -20.14
CA ALA A 343 15.42 -5.44 -20.50
C ALA A 343 15.88 -6.02 -21.85
N GLU A 344 16.66 -5.27 -22.63
CA GLU A 344 17.20 -5.77 -23.89
C GLU A 344 18.32 -6.79 -23.64
N GLY A 345 18.05 -8.06 -23.95
CA GLY A 345 19.03 -9.15 -23.88
C GLY A 345 18.68 -10.23 -22.85
N THR A 346 19.74 -10.83 -22.28
CA THR A 346 19.63 -11.91 -21.28
C THR A 346 20.20 -11.43 -19.95
N THR A 347 19.38 -11.45 -18.91
CA THR A 347 19.79 -11.09 -17.55
C THR A 347 20.06 -12.35 -16.74
N SER A 348 21.17 -12.39 -16.01
CA SER A 348 21.49 -13.46 -15.06
C SER A 348 21.59 -12.89 -13.65
N ILE A 349 20.87 -13.49 -12.71
CA ILE A 349 20.86 -13.10 -11.31
C ILE A 349 21.43 -14.27 -10.51
N GLY A 350 22.54 -14.07 -9.81
CA GLY A 350 23.25 -15.11 -9.04
C GLY A 350 23.44 -14.77 -7.57
N GLY A 351 24.05 -15.69 -6.81
CA GLY A 351 24.37 -15.51 -5.40
C GLY A 351 23.16 -15.60 -4.46
N ILE A 352 22.04 -16.15 -4.93
CA ILE A 352 20.74 -16.10 -4.24
C ILE A 352 20.17 -17.48 -3.89
N GLY A 353 20.87 -18.59 -4.08
CA GLY A 353 20.33 -19.95 -3.89
C GLY A 353 19.67 -20.21 -2.53
N PHE A 354 20.12 -19.53 -1.48
CA PHE A 354 19.54 -19.61 -0.14
C PHE A 354 18.10 -19.05 -0.05
N ILE A 355 17.68 -18.16 -0.97
CA ILE A 355 16.32 -17.58 -0.94
C ILE A 355 15.22 -18.59 -1.28
N ARG A 356 15.59 -19.77 -1.81
CA ARG A 356 14.69 -20.91 -2.03
C ARG A 356 14.06 -21.46 -0.74
N ARG A 357 14.71 -21.23 0.41
CA ARG A 357 14.28 -21.71 1.74
C ARG A 357 13.73 -20.58 2.63
N LYS A 358 13.35 -19.44 2.05
CA LYS A 358 12.81 -18.30 2.81
C LYS A 358 11.33 -18.53 3.14
N GLU A 359 10.42 -17.76 2.53
CA GLU A 359 8.97 -17.89 2.76
C GLU A 359 8.35 -18.91 1.79
N THR A 360 8.90 -18.96 0.58
CA THR A 360 8.58 -19.91 -0.47
C THR A 360 9.85 -20.19 -1.29
N ASP A 361 9.77 -21.05 -2.32
CA ASP A 361 10.84 -21.19 -3.31
C ASP A 361 10.89 -19.95 -4.22
N ARG A 362 11.44 -18.84 -3.71
CA ARG A 362 11.42 -17.54 -4.40
C ARG A 362 12.06 -17.58 -5.79
N ILE A 363 13.07 -18.43 -6.00
CA ILE A 363 13.70 -18.58 -7.32
C ILE A 363 12.78 -19.37 -8.26
N GLY A 364 12.36 -20.56 -7.83
CA GLY A 364 11.52 -21.44 -8.65
C GLY A 364 10.17 -20.80 -8.98
N ASN A 365 9.54 -20.15 -8.01
CA ASN A 365 8.24 -19.51 -8.18
C ASN A 365 8.35 -18.26 -9.06
N THR A 366 9.41 -17.44 -8.92
CA THR A 366 9.62 -16.30 -9.83
C THR A 366 9.77 -16.76 -11.28
N ALA A 367 10.61 -17.77 -11.54
CA ALA A 367 10.74 -18.32 -12.88
C ALA A 367 9.41 -18.89 -13.40
N THR A 368 8.66 -19.59 -12.55
CA THR A 368 7.35 -20.16 -12.90
C THR A 368 6.34 -19.08 -13.29
N GLU A 369 6.20 -18.01 -12.51
CA GLU A 369 5.28 -16.93 -12.82
C GLU A 369 5.72 -16.15 -14.07
N LEU A 370 7.02 -15.88 -14.26
CA LEU A 370 7.54 -15.27 -15.49
C LEU A 370 7.24 -16.12 -16.74
N VAL A 371 7.44 -17.44 -16.68
CA VAL A 371 7.10 -18.37 -17.78
C VAL A 371 5.62 -18.36 -18.09
N LYS A 372 4.75 -18.35 -17.07
CA LYS A 372 3.30 -18.21 -17.27
C LYS A 372 2.91 -16.89 -17.94
N ARG A 373 3.75 -15.85 -17.89
CA ARG A 373 3.60 -14.56 -18.57
C ARG A 373 4.32 -14.47 -19.91
N GLY A 374 4.89 -15.56 -20.40
CA GLY A 374 5.51 -15.62 -21.73
C GLY A 374 6.95 -15.13 -21.78
N VAL A 375 7.59 -14.93 -20.63
CA VAL A 375 9.02 -14.66 -20.49
C VAL A 375 9.76 -16.00 -20.43
N ASP A 376 10.87 -16.14 -21.15
CA ASP A 376 11.70 -17.34 -21.02
C ASP A 376 12.63 -17.16 -19.81
N ALA A 377 12.31 -17.85 -18.71
CA ALA A 377 13.03 -17.77 -17.45
C ALA A 377 13.39 -19.15 -16.91
N VAL A 378 14.66 -19.33 -16.56
CA VAL A 378 15.23 -20.60 -16.09
C VAL A 378 15.73 -20.44 -14.66
N ALA A 379 15.11 -21.17 -13.74
CA ALA A 379 15.57 -21.24 -12.36
C ALA A 379 16.82 -22.14 -12.25
N GLU A 380 17.93 -21.57 -11.83
CA GLU A 380 19.18 -22.27 -11.54
C GLU A 380 19.33 -22.56 -10.04
N HIS A 381 20.31 -23.37 -9.64
CA HIS A 381 20.49 -23.68 -8.22
C HIS A 381 20.71 -22.42 -7.36
N ASP A 382 21.59 -21.53 -7.82
CA ASP A 382 22.02 -20.32 -7.10
C ASP A 382 21.49 -19.02 -7.73
N GLY A 383 20.53 -19.11 -8.65
CA GLY A 383 20.16 -17.97 -9.47
C GLY A 383 18.97 -18.17 -10.39
N ILE A 384 18.71 -17.17 -11.22
CA ILE A 384 17.71 -17.19 -12.29
C ILE A 384 18.27 -16.50 -13.53
N THR A 385 18.08 -17.11 -14.70
CA THR A 385 18.40 -16.52 -16.00
C THR A 385 17.10 -16.16 -16.71
N ILE A 386 17.04 -14.95 -17.27
CA ILE A 386 15.82 -14.37 -17.85
C ILE A 386 16.16 -13.85 -19.24
N HIS A 387 15.52 -14.41 -20.25
CA HIS A 387 15.56 -13.96 -21.63
C HIS A 387 14.30 -13.12 -21.87
N ALA A 388 14.47 -11.80 -21.99
CA ALA A 388 13.35 -10.91 -22.23
C ALA A 388 12.67 -11.24 -23.55
N ASN A 389 11.35 -11.27 -23.54
CA ASN A 389 10.54 -11.45 -24.73
C ASN A 389 9.36 -10.46 -24.71
N PRO A 390 9.61 -9.16 -24.99
CA PRO A 390 8.59 -8.11 -24.88
C PRO A 390 7.34 -8.39 -25.73
N PHE A 391 7.51 -9.08 -26.87
CA PHE A 391 6.43 -9.45 -27.79
C PHE A 391 5.64 -10.69 -27.35
N GLY A 392 6.19 -11.48 -26.43
CA GLY A 392 5.59 -12.71 -25.91
C GLY A 392 4.81 -12.51 -24.62
N LEU A 393 4.82 -11.31 -24.04
CA LEU A 393 4.19 -11.01 -22.76
C LEU A 393 2.68 -11.24 -22.79
N ARG A 394 2.15 -11.89 -21.75
CA ARG A 394 0.73 -12.29 -21.65
C ARG A 394 0.12 -11.83 -20.34
N ALA A 395 -1.15 -11.44 -20.42
CA ALA A 395 -2.01 -11.23 -19.26
C ALA A 395 -2.24 -12.53 -18.46
N GLY A 396 -2.69 -12.38 -17.22
CA GLY A 396 -3.26 -13.45 -16.41
C GLY A 396 -3.00 -13.27 -14.92
N LEU A 397 -3.56 -14.21 -14.14
CA LEU A 397 -3.38 -14.32 -12.69
C LEU A 397 -1.98 -14.83 -12.31
N VAL A 398 -1.31 -14.12 -11.42
CA VAL A 398 -0.06 -14.47 -10.76
C VAL A 398 -0.39 -15.06 -9.40
N ASP A 399 0.20 -16.22 -9.11
CA ASP A 399 0.16 -16.84 -7.79
C ASP A 399 1.26 -16.22 -6.91
N CYS A 400 0.88 -15.63 -5.77
CA CYS A 400 1.84 -15.02 -4.83
C CYS A 400 2.57 -16.05 -3.97
N HIS A 401 2.10 -17.30 -3.94
CA HIS A 401 2.64 -18.37 -3.09
C HIS A 401 2.69 -18.00 -1.60
N GLY A 402 1.78 -17.13 -1.15
CA GLY A 402 1.76 -16.56 0.21
C GLY A 402 2.98 -15.70 0.56
N ASP A 403 3.68 -15.16 -0.43
CA ASP A 403 4.88 -14.33 -0.26
C ASP A 403 4.65 -12.89 -0.77
N HIS A 404 4.67 -11.95 0.17
CA HIS A 404 4.54 -10.51 -0.08
C HIS A 404 5.50 -9.96 -1.14
N ARG A 405 6.72 -10.50 -1.25
CA ARG A 405 7.70 -10.05 -2.26
C ARG A 405 7.35 -10.55 -3.65
N MET A 406 6.75 -11.73 -3.76
CA MET A 406 6.21 -12.21 -5.03
C MET A 406 5.08 -11.29 -5.51
N ALA A 407 4.13 -10.98 -4.62
CA ALA A 407 3.03 -10.07 -4.92
C ALA A 407 3.52 -8.71 -5.43
N MET A 408 4.38 -8.02 -4.66
CA MET A 408 4.88 -6.69 -5.02
C MET A 408 5.77 -6.69 -6.26
N ALA A 409 6.65 -7.68 -6.43
CA ALA A 409 7.54 -7.72 -7.58
C ALA A 409 6.78 -8.05 -8.88
N MET A 410 5.90 -9.06 -8.86
CA MET A 410 5.17 -9.46 -10.06
C MET A 410 4.11 -8.43 -10.46
N SER A 411 3.58 -7.67 -9.50
CA SER A 411 2.65 -6.58 -9.82
C SER A 411 3.30 -5.47 -10.66
N LEU A 412 4.63 -5.31 -10.60
CA LEU A 412 5.36 -4.38 -11.48
C LEU A 412 5.21 -4.72 -12.96
N MET A 413 5.01 -5.99 -13.32
CA MET A 413 4.72 -6.36 -14.71
C MET A 413 3.41 -5.73 -15.20
N GLY A 414 2.41 -5.61 -14.31
CA GLY A 414 1.12 -4.97 -14.59
C GLY A 414 1.23 -3.48 -14.94
N LEU A 415 2.32 -2.83 -14.51
CA LEU A 415 2.60 -1.44 -14.89
C LEU A 415 2.89 -1.29 -16.40
N ARG A 416 3.24 -2.38 -17.10
CA ARG A 416 3.54 -2.38 -18.54
C ARG A 416 2.63 -3.29 -19.36
N VAL A 417 2.03 -4.30 -18.72
CA VAL A 417 1.19 -5.32 -19.38
C VAL A 417 -0.21 -5.28 -18.79
N ALA A 418 -1.20 -4.95 -19.61
CA ALA A 418 -2.59 -4.94 -19.17
C ALA A 418 -3.06 -6.36 -18.79
N GLY A 419 -3.85 -6.46 -17.72
CA GLY A 419 -4.45 -7.72 -17.27
C GLY A 419 -3.51 -8.65 -16.51
N ILE A 420 -2.47 -8.12 -15.86
CA ILE A 420 -1.73 -8.85 -14.83
C ILE A 420 -2.47 -8.70 -13.51
N ASP A 421 -2.92 -9.83 -12.99
CA ASP A 421 -3.76 -9.92 -11.80
C ASP A 421 -2.98 -10.63 -10.69
N ILE A 422 -3.13 -10.17 -9.44
CA ILE A 422 -2.50 -10.76 -8.26
C ILE A 422 -3.56 -11.49 -7.41
N ASP A 423 -3.32 -12.74 -7.02
CA ASP A 423 -4.32 -13.60 -6.34
C ASP A 423 -4.52 -13.34 -4.85
N ASP A 424 -3.48 -12.88 -4.14
CA ASP A 424 -3.51 -12.50 -2.72
C ASP A 424 -2.80 -11.15 -2.53
N PRO A 425 -3.41 -10.03 -2.98
CA PRO A 425 -2.78 -8.71 -2.88
C PRO A 425 -2.60 -8.27 -1.42
N ASP A 426 -3.43 -8.73 -0.48
CA ASP A 426 -3.36 -8.30 0.91
C ASP A 426 -2.12 -8.84 1.65
N CYS A 427 -1.44 -9.86 1.11
CA CYS A 427 -0.22 -10.40 1.71
C CYS A 427 0.92 -9.36 1.81
N VAL A 428 0.87 -8.28 1.02
CA VAL A 428 1.83 -7.17 1.10
C VAL A 428 1.86 -6.49 2.47
N ALA A 429 0.78 -6.58 3.25
CA ALA A 429 0.66 -6.04 4.60
C ALA A 429 1.73 -6.55 5.58
N LYS A 430 2.40 -7.66 5.27
CA LYS A 430 3.53 -8.19 6.05
C LYS A 430 4.70 -7.22 6.16
N THR A 431 4.95 -6.39 5.14
CA THR A 431 6.06 -5.41 5.15
C THR A 431 5.72 -4.06 4.57
N PHE A 432 4.71 -3.97 3.71
CA PHE A 432 4.33 -2.74 3.02
C PHE A 432 2.81 -2.67 2.81
N PRO A 433 2.01 -2.39 3.87
CA PRO A 433 0.55 -2.38 3.79
C PRO A 433 -0.03 -1.44 2.73
N ASP A 434 0.57 -0.26 2.58
CA ASP A 434 0.09 0.77 1.65
C ASP A 434 0.73 0.63 0.24
N PHE A 435 1.29 -0.54 -0.10
CA PHE A 435 2.09 -0.73 -1.33
C PHE A 435 1.38 -0.29 -2.61
N PHE A 436 0.16 -0.79 -2.85
CA PHE A 436 -0.59 -0.48 -4.07
C PHE A 436 -0.98 1.00 -4.14
N ASP A 437 -1.30 1.61 -3.00
CA ASP A 437 -1.62 3.03 -2.91
C ASP A 437 -0.38 3.90 -3.22
N VAL A 438 0.79 3.51 -2.71
CA VAL A 438 2.05 4.20 -3.00
C VAL A 438 2.45 4.05 -4.46
N ILE A 439 2.39 2.85 -5.03
CA ILE A 439 2.68 2.64 -6.47
C ILE A 439 1.74 3.50 -7.31
N GLU A 440 0.44 3.45 -7.04
CA GLU A 440 -0.55 4.22 -7.79
C GLU A 440 -0.36 5.73 -7.63
N ALA A 441 0.05 6.22 -6.45
CA ALA A 441 0.35 7.64 -6.25
C ALA A 441 1.53 8.14 -7.11
N LEU A 442 2.40 7.23 -7.57
CA LEU A 442 3.48 7.54 -8.50
C LEU A 442 3.01 7.59 -9.94
N ARG A 443 1.79 7.11 -10.27
CA ARG A 443 1.30 7.13 -11.65
C ARG A 443 1.42 8.54 -12.20
N GLY A 444 2.23 8.66 -13.25
CA GLY A 444 2.31 9.86 -14.03
C GLY A 444 0.90 10.24 -14.41
N SER A 445 0.48 11.42 -13.98
CA SER A 445 -0.73 12.00 -14.54
C SER A 445 -0.56 11.97 -16.07
N PRO A 446 -1.61 11.66 -16.86
CA PRO A 446 -1.58 11.99 -18.28
C PRO A 446 -0.86 13.30 -18.44
N GLU A 447 0.13 13.35 -19.37
CA GLU A 447 0.64 14.64 -19.81
C GLU A 447 -0.59 15.51 -19.91
N PRO A 448 -0.74 16.56 -19.08
CA PRO A 448 -1.95 17.33 -19.09
C PRO A 448 -2.08 17.72 -20.55
N VAL A 449 -3.14 17.23 -21.21
CA VAL A 449 -3.61 17.84 -22.44
C VAL A 449 -3.60 19.31 -22.07
N PRO A 450 -2.70 20.12 -22.66
CA PRO A 450 -2.28 21.37 -22.07
C PRO A 450 -3.54 22.09 -21.62
N GLU A 451 -3.62 22.51 -20.35
CA GLU A 451 -4.85 22.93 -19.61
C GLU A 451 -5.83 23.80 -20.44
N SER A 452 -5.35 24.40 -21.52
CA SER A 452 -6.08 24.85 -22.71
C SER A 452 -7.05 23.89 -23.45
N GLN A 453 -7.19 22.58 -23.14
CA GLN A 453 -8.00 21.67 -24.00
C GLN A 453 -8.95 20.65 -23.33
N VAL A 454 -8.93 20.40 -22.02
CA VAL A 454 -10.01 19.60 -21.36
C VAL A 454 -11.05 20.55 -20.79
N THR A 455 -12.20 20.62 -21.45
CA THR A 455 -13.24 21.57 -21.08
C THR A 455 -14.26 20.92 -20.17
N VAL A 456 -14.11 21.07 -18.85
CA VAL A 456 -15.08 20.56 -17.86
C VAL A 456 -16.03 21.66 -17.40
N ILE A 457 -17.33 21.35 -17.42
CA ILE A 457 -18.36 22.10 -16.71
C ILE A 457 -18.78 21.28 -15.49
N ALA A 458 -18.36 21.73 -14.31
CA ALA A 458 -18.70 21.09 -13.04
C ALA A 458 -20.00 21.68 -12.47
N ILE A 459 -21.03 20.85 -12.30
CA ILE A 459 -22.32 21.24 -11.72
C ILE A 459 -22.53 20.49 -10.40
N ASP A 460 -22.20 21.16 -9.31
CA ASP A 460 -22.40 20.66 -7.96
C ASP A 460 -23.72 21.15 -7.36
N GLY A 461 -24.28 20.40 -6.42
CA GLY A 461 -25.42 20.88 -5.66
C GLY A 461 -26.00 19.85 -4.70
N PRO A 462 -26.92 20.28 -3.82
CA PRO A 462 -27.62 19.41 -2.92
C PRO A 462 -28.57 18.45 -3.65
N ALA A 463 -29.10 17.52 -2.87
CA ALA A 463 -30.16 16.61 -3.30
C ALA A 463 -31.34 17.34 -3.96
N ALA A 464 -31.90 16.79 -5.03
CA ALA A 464 -33.15 17.28 -5.64
C ALA A 464 -33.14 18.75 -6.09
N SER A 465 -31.96 19.34 -6.33
CA SER A 465 -31.85 20.71 -6.87
C SER A 465 -32.18 20.81 -8.37
N GLY A 466 -32.37 19.68 -9.06
CA GLY A 466 -32.52 19.64 -10.54
C GLY A 466 -31.20 19.43 -11.29
N LYS A 467 -30.08 19.31 -10.58
CA LYS A 467 -28.72 19.09 -11.11
C LYS A 467 -28.62 18.09 -12.27
N SER A 468 -29.16 16.89 -12.12
CA SER A 468 -29.01 15.84 -13.14
C SER A 468 -29.78 16.15 -14.43
N SER A 469 -30.97 16.77 -14.32
CA SER A 469 -31.76 17.20 -15.48
C SER A 469 -31.09 18.38 -16.19
N VAL A 470 -30.77 19.43 -15.43
CA VAL A 470 -30.11 20.64 -15.93
C VAL A 470 -28.75 20.31 -16.56
N ALA A 471 -27.92 19.51 -15.91
CA ALA A 471 -26.61 19.13 -16.43
C ALA A 471 -26.69 18.36 -17.75
N ARG A 472 -27.66 17.44 -17.86
CA ARG A 472 -27.89 16.69 -19.11
C ARG A 472 -28.38 17.60 -20.23
N ALA A 473 -29.32 18.51 -19.93
CA ALA A 473 -29.83 19.45 -20.90
C ALA A 473 -28.75 20.47 -21.35
N VAL A 474 -27.88 20.92 -20.43
CA VAL A 474 -26.70 21.75 -20.77
C VAL A 474 -25.74 20.98 -21.67
N ALA A 475 -25.47 19.70 -21.38
CA ALA A 475 -24.62 18.86 -22.22
C ALA A 475 -25.18 18.72 -23.64
N GLY A 476 -26.50 18.52 -23.75
CA GLY A 476 -27.21 18.50 -25.03
C GLY A 476 -27.16 19.84 -25.78
N GLU A 477 -27.39 20.97 -25.10
CA GLU A 477 -27.33 22.31 -25.74
C GLU A 477 -25.91 22.65 -26.23
N LEU A 478 -24.89 22.20 -25.50
CA LEU A 478 -23.48 22.50 -25.80
C LEU A 478 -22.79 21.44 -26.65
N GLU A 479 -23.48 20.37 -27.04
CA GLU A 479 -22.92 19.21 -27.75
C GLU A 479 -21.70 18.59 -27.03
N MET A 480 -21.78 18.50 -25.70
CA MET A 480 -20.73 17.94 -24.84
C MET A 480 -21.16 16.60 -24.24
N ASP A 481 -20.19 15.75 -23.92
CA ASP A 481 -20.45 14.52 -23.18
C ASP A 481 -20.94 14.79 -21.75
N TYR A 482 -21.73 13.85 -21.19
CA TYR A 482 -22.36 13.98 -19.88
C TYR A 482 -22.03 12.81 -18.95
N LEU A 483 -21.64 13.12 -17.71
CA LEU A 483 -21.42 12.12 -16.66
C LEU A 483 -22.22 12.42 -15.37
N ASP A 484 -23.09 11.48 -14.98
CA ASP A 484 -23.70 11.40 -13.64
C ASP A 484 -22.77 10.64 -12.69
N THR A 485 -21.98 11.37 -11.91
CA THR A 485 -21.09 10.74 -10.94
C THR A 485 -21.86 10.03 -9.82
N GLY A 486 -23.07 10.48 -9.51
CA GLY A 486 -23.95 9.83 -8.55
C GLY A 486 -24.37 8.42 -8.98
N ALA A 487 -24.51 8.18 -10.29
CA ALA A 487 -24.80 6.85 -10.82
C ALA A 487 -23.62 5.89 -10.60
N MET A 488 -22.37 6.36 -10.61
CA MET A 488 -21.20 5.54 -10.29
C MET A 488 -21.24 5.04 -8.84
N TYR A 489 -21.50 5.93 -7.88
CA TYR A 489 -21.63 5.53 -6.48
C TYR A 489 -22.81 4.58 -6.24
N ARG A 490 -23.94 4.82 -6.92
CA ARG A 490 -25.11 3.91 -6.86
C ARG A 490 -24.82 2.55 -7.50
N ALA A 491 -24.03 2.51 -8.57
CA ALA A 491 -23.59 1.27 -9.19
C ALA A 491 -22.71 0.44 -8.23
N VAL A 492 -21.77 1.07 -7.53
CA VAL A 492 -20.97 0.40 -6.49
C VAL A 492 -21.85 -0.10 -5.34
N ALA A 493 -22.79 0.72 -4.87
CA ALA A 493 -23.71 0.32 -3.81
C ALA A 493 -24.58 -0.87 -4.23
N TRP A 494 -25.11 -0.84 -5.45
CA TRP A 494 -25.86 -1.96 -6.02
C TRP A 494 -25.01 -3.23 -6.13
N ALA A 495 -23.79 -3.13 -6.68
CA ALA A 495 -22.88 -4.26 -6.81
C ALA A 495 -22.54 -4.89 -5.44
N ALA A 496 -22.29 -4.05 -4.43
CA ALA A 496 -21.99 -4.51 -3.08
C ALA A 496 -23.18 -5.22 -2.42
N LEU A 497 -24.41 -4.70 -2.62
CA LEU A 497 -25.64 -5.34 -2.15
C LEU A 497 -25.88 -6.69 -2.85
N GLN A 498 -25.67 -6.76 -4.16
CA GLN A 498 -25.78 -8.01 -4.93
C GLN A 498 -24.75 -9.06 -4.49
N ALA A 499 -23.56 -8.62 -4.07
CA ALA A 499 -22.51 -9.48 -3.54
C ALA A 499 -22.72 -9.87 -2.07
N GLY A 500 -23.75 -9.34 -1.39
CA GLY A 500 -24.00 -9.58 0.03
C GLY A 500 -22.92 -9.02 0.95
N VAL A 501 -22.19 -7.99 0.50
CA VAL A 501 -21.13 -7.33 1.28
C VAL A 501 -21.77 -6.40 2.31
N ASP A 502 -21.28 -6.45 3.56
CA ASP A 502 -21.62 -5.44 4.56
C ASP A 502 -21.06 -4.09 4.12
N LEU A 503 -21.95 -3.11 3.92
CA LEU A 503 -21.57 -1.78 3.46
C LEU A 503 -20.75 -0.99 4.49
N ALA A 504 -20.70 -1.45 5.74
CA ALA A 504 -19.80 -0.92 6.77
C ALA A 504 -18.36 -1.43 6.63
N ASP A 505 -18.12 -2.51 5.89
CA ASP A 505 -16.78 -3.00 5.58
C ASP A 505 -16.16 -2.16 4.47
N LEU A 506 -15.38 -1.16 4.88
CA LEU A 506 -14.79 -0.19 3.97
C LEU A 506 -13.92 -0.84 2.89
N THR A 507 -13.14 -1.86 3.26
CA THR A 507 -12.20 -2.53 2.36
C THR A 507 -12.92 -3.42 1.37
N ALA A 508 -13.95 -4.15 1.82
CA ALA A 508 -14.74 -5.00 0.93
C ALA A 508 -15.52 -4.17 -0.10
N VAL A 509 -16.16 -3.07 0.30
CA VAL A 509 -16.87 -2.17 -0.63
C VAL A 509 -15.89 -1.49 -1.60
N ALA A 510 -14.70 -1.09 -1.14
CA ALA A 510 -13.67 -0.54 -2.02
C ALA A 510 -13.16 -1.55 -3.05
N SER A 511 -13.08 -2.83 -2.68
CA SER A 511 -12.74 -3.92 -3.60
C SER A 511 -13.82 -4.07 -4.69
N ILE A 512 -15.11 -3.99 -4.33
CA ILE A 512 -16.20 -3.96 -5.33
C ILE A 512 -16.04 -2.75 -6.27
N ALA A 513 -15.76 -1.56 -5.74
CA ALA A 513 -15.55 -0.37 -6.56
C ALA A 513 -14.37 -0.51 -7.55
N ARG A 514 -13.28 -1.16 -7.13
CA ARG A 514 -12.10 -1.41 -7.99
C ARG A 514 -12.41 -2.39 -9.13
N ASN A 515 -13.15 -3.46 -8.82
CA ASN A 515 -13.28 -4.60 -9.72
C ASN A 515 -14.54 -4.56 -10.61
N ALA A 516 -15.58 -3.84 -10.20
CA ALA A 516 -16.80 -3.75 -11.00
C ALA A 516 -16.54 -3.01 -12.32
N ASP A 517 -16.94 -3.62 -13.44
CA ASP A 517 -17.00 -2.97 -14.75
C ASP A 517 -18.26 -2.09 -14.80
N ILE A 518 -18.11 -0.80 -14.52
CA ILE A 518 -19.20 0.16 -14.49
C ILE A 518 -19.12 1.01 -15.75
N GLN A 519 -20.07 0.81 -16.66
CA GLN A 519 -20.17 1.60 -17.88
C GLN A 519 -21.42 2.48 -17.81
N ILE A 520 -21.21 3.78 -18.01
CA ILE A 520 -22.28 4.77 -18.07
C ILE A 520 -22.26 5.36 -19.48
N SER A 521 -23.38 5.24 -20.18
CA SER A 521 -23.58 5.84 -21.49
C SER A 521 -24.89 6.60 -21.52
N THR A 522 -24.99 7.59 -22.40
CA THR A 522 -26.23 8.31 -22.65
C THR A 522 -26.62 8.08 -24.10
N VAL A 523 -27.79 7.47 -24.34
CA VAL A 523 -28.30 7.18 -25.68
C VAL A 523 -29.68 7.81 -25.80
N SER A 524 -29.86 8.74 -26.74
CA SER A 524 -31.16 9.38 -27.03
C SER A 524 -31.88 9.88 -25.77
N ASP A 525 -31.20 10.69 -24.97
CA ASP A 525 -31.66 11.28 -23.71
C ASP A 525 -31.92 10.32 -22.54
N ALA A 526 -31.71 9.02 -22.73
CA ALA A 526 -31.77 8.00 -21.68
C ALA A 526 -30.36 7.57 -21.24
N GLN A 527 -30.08 7.67 -19.95
CA GLN A 527 -28.85 7.12 -19.39
C GLN A 527 -28.99 5.60 -19.25
N ARG A 528 -28.00 4.87 -19.74
CA ARG A 528 -27.82 3.44 -19.52
C ARG A 528 -26.63 3.20 -18.62
N VAL A 529 -26.81 2.37 -17.59
CA VAL A 529 -25.74 1.95 -16.67
C VAL A 529 -25.67 0.43 -16.67
N THR A 530 -24.52 -0.10 -17.03
CA THR A 530 -24.22 -1.53 -16.89
C THR A 530 -23.17 -1.75 -15.82
N VAL A 531 -23.32 -2.83 -15.07
CA VAL A 531 -22.39 -3.27 -14.03
C VAL A 531 -22.09 -4.75 -14.30
N ASP A 532 -20.83 -5.07 -14.56
CA ASP A 532 -20.36 -6.43 -14.89
C ASP A 532 -21.17 -7.06 -16.05
N GLY A 533 -21.48 -6.24 -17.06
CA GLY A 533 -22.27 -6.61 -18.24
C GLY A 533 -23.79 -6.72 -18.00
N ALA A 534 -24.27 -6.62 -16.76
CA ALA A 534 -25.70 -6.60 -16.46
C ALA A 534 -26.28 -5.18 -16.55
N ASP A 535 -27.48 -5.05 -17.11
CA ASP A 535 -28.18 -3.75 -17.15
C ASP A 535 -28.70 -3.38 -15.75
N ALA A 536 -28.01 -2.44 -15.11
CA ALA A 536 -28.31 -1.99 -13.77
C ALA A 536 -29.11 -0.67 -13.78
N THR A 537 -29.50 -0.16 -14.95
CA THR A 537 -30.07 1.19 -15.13
C THR A 537 -31.25 1.51 -14.20
N ALA A 538 -32.19 0.57 -14.05
CA ALA A 538 -33.32 0.70 -13.14
C ALA A 538 -32.93 0.34 -11.70
N ALA A 539 -32.09 -0.68 -11.53
CA ALA A 539 -31.76 -1.24 -10.22
C ALA A 539 -30.94 -0.28 -9.34
N ILE A 540 -30.02 0.48 -9.94
CA ILE A 540 -29.26 1.51 -9.21
C ILE A 540 -30.16 2.64 -8.66
N ARG A 541 -31.39 2.79 -9.17
CA ARG A 541 -32.38 3.78 -8.71
C ARG A 541 -33.44 3.17 -7.78
N SER A 542 -33.25 1.93 -7.35
CA SER A 542 -34.15 1.29 -6.40
C SER A 542 -34.11 1.98 -5.04
N ALA A 543 -35.22 1.89 -4.30
CA ALA A 543 -35.30 2.44 -2.95
C ALA A 543 -34.26 1.84 -2.00
N GLU A 544 -33.80 0.61 -2.26
CA GLU A 544 -32.75 -0.03 -1.48
C GLU A 544 -31.37 0.60 -1.70
N VAL A 545 -31.00 0.86 -2.95
CA VAL A 545 -29.74 1.54 -3.28
C VAL A 545 -29.75 2.98 -2.79
N ASP A 546 -30.87 3.69 -2.96
CA ASP A 546 -31.03 5.08 -2.51
C ASP A 546 -30.85 5.23 -0.98
N ARG A 547 -31.28 4.24 -0.18
CA ARG A 547 -31.06 4.24 1.28
C ARG A 547 -29.59 4.03 1.67
N ASN A 548 -28.80 3.37 0.82
CA ASN A 548 -27.48 2.85 1.17
C ASN A 548 -26.31 3.60 0.50
N VAL A 549 -26.54 4.29 -0.61
CA VAL A 549 -25.48 4.97 -1.38
C VAL A 549 -24.68 5.99 -0.55
N SER A 550 -25.30 6.61 0.45
CA SER A 550 -24.60 7.56 1.33
C SER A 550 -23.48 6.92 2.14
N VAL A 551 -23.63 5.65 2.55
CA VAL A 551 -22.60 4.89 3.28
C VAL A 551 -21.40 4.64 2.35
N VAL A 552 -21.69 4.17 1.12
CA VAL A 552 -20.68 3.93 0.09
C VAL A 552 -19.96 5.21 -0.32
N ALA A 553 -20.70 6.31 -0.52
CA ALA A 553 -20.13 7.60 -0.88
C ALA A 553 -19.35 8.28 0.26
N ALA A 554 -19.50 7.81 1.50
CA ALA A 554 -18.72 8.26 2.65
C ALA A 554 -17.42 7.45 2.84
N ASN A 555 -17.25 6.33 2.11
CA ASN A 555 -16.04 5.51 2.18
C ASN A 555 -14.88 6.16 1.39
N PRO A 556 -13.79 6.58 2.05
CA PRO A 556 -12.67 7.27 1.39
C PRO A 556 -12.00 6.43 0.29
N GLN A 557 -11.90 5.12 0.48
CA GLN A 557 -11.27 4.22 -0.51
C GLN A 557 -12.13 4.11 -1.78
N VAL A 558 -13.46 4.08 -1.66
CA VAL A 558 -14.36 4.12 -2.82
C VAL A 558 -14.25 5.46 -3.54
N ARG A 559 -14.21 6.57 -2.79
CA ARG A 559 -14.06 7.91 -3.37
C ARG A 559 -12.77 8.02 -4.17
N TRP A 560 -11.66 7.51 -3.64
CA TRP A 560 -10.38 7.49 -4.32
C TRP A 560 -10.47 6.78 -5.68
N VAL A 561 -11.06 5.57 -5.72
CA VAL A 561 -11.28 4.81 -6.96
C VAL A 561 -12.16 5.58 -7.95
N LEU A 562 -13.32 6.06 -7.50
CA LEU A 562 -14.29 6.68 -8.41
C LEU A 562 -13.87 8.08 -8.88
N THR A 563 -13.17 8.86 -8.06
CA THR A 563 -12.61 10.16 -8.45
C THR A 563 -11.63 10.01 -9.60
N ARG A 564 -10.80 8.95 -9.55
CA ARG A 564 -9.90 8.63 -10.65
C ARG A 564 -10.66 8.26 -11.92
N ARG A 565 -11.64 7.34 -11.84
CA ARG A 565 -12.47 6.96 -13.00
C ARG A 565 -13.22 8.16 -13.63
N GLN A 566 -13.65 9.13 -12.82
CA GLN A 566 -14.27 10.37 -13.30
C GLN A 566 -13.29 11.25 -14.07
N ARG A 567 -12.03 11.34 -13.61
CA ARG A 567 -10.97 12.06 -14.31
C ARG A 567 -10.59 11.38 -15.62
N ASP A 568 -10.40 10.07 -15.57
CA ASP A 568 -10.07 9.25 -16.75
C ASP A 568 -11.16 9.37 -17.82
N TRP A 569 -12.44 9.37 -17.42
CA TRP A 569 -13.55 9.62 -18.34
C TRP A 569 -13.42 10.97 -19.05
N ALA A 570 -13.22 12.06 -18.32
CA ALA A 570 -13.12 13.39 -18.91
C ALA A 570 -11.91 13.52 -19.85
N SER A 571 -10.78 12.90 -19.47
CA SER A 571 -9.59 12.83 -20.32
C SER A 571 -9.83 12.04 -21.60
N LEU A 572 -10.58 10.93 -21.52
CA LEU A 572 -10.87 10.07 -22.67
C LEU A 572 -11.78 10.76 -23.70
N VAL A 573 -12.78 11.52 -23.25
CA VAL A 573 -13.75 12.19 -24.14
C VAL A 573 -13.36 13.64 -24.50
N GLY A 574 -12.31 14.18 -23.89
CA GLY A 574 -11.82 15.56 -24.16
C GLY A 574 -12.57 16.66 -23.38
N GLY A 575 -13.24 16.32 -22.28
CA GLY A 575 -14.05 17.23 -21.48
C GLY A 575 -15.55 16.96 -21.59
N GLY A 576 -16.34 17.55 -20.70
CA GLY A 576 -17.77 17.24 -20.58
C GLY A 576 -18.47 18.00 -19.47
N VAL A 577 -19.78 17.83 -19.40
CA VAL A 577 -20.61 18.29 -18.28
C VAL A 577 -20.69 17.19 -17.24
N MET A 578 -20.19 17.50 -16.05
CA MET A 578 -20.11 16.56 -14.93
C MET A 578 -20.93 17.08 -13.77
N GLU A 579 -21.80 16.22 -13.24
CA GLU A 579 -22.62 16.56 -12.09
C GLU A 579 -22.30 15.71 -10.87
N GLY A 580 -22.38 16.34 -9.69
CA GLY A 580 -22.12 15.67 -8.43
C GLY A 580 -22.32 16.59 -7.23
N ARG A 581 -21.53 16.35 -6.18
CA ARG A 581 -21.55 17.13 -4.94
C ARG A 581 -20.25 17.89 -4.70
N ASP A 582 -19.17 17.44 -5.31
CA ASP A 582 -17.80 17.88 -5.08
C ASP A 582 -16.97 17.90 -6.37
N ILE A 583 -17.59 17.90 -7.54
CA ILE A 583 -16.91 17.92 -8.84
C ILE A 583 -16.01 19.15 -8.93
N GLY A 584 -16.54 20.34 -8.66
CA GLY A 584 -15.78 21.59 -8.76
C GLY A 584 -14.86 21.84 -7.58
N SER A 585 -14.96 21.07 -6.49
CA SER A 585 -14.18 21.30 -5.26
C SER A 585 -13.09 20.25 -4.99
N VAL A 586 -13.22 19.06 -5.57
CA VAL A 586 -12.32 17.92 -5.35
C VAL A 586 -11.91 17.29 -6.68
N VAL A 587 -12.86 16.95 -7.55
CA VAL A 587 -12.58 16.17 -8.77
C VAL A 587 -11.85 17.04 -9.82
N PHE A 588 -12.41 18.21 -10.14
CA PHE A 588 -11.91 19.22 -11.07
C PHE A 588 -11.93 20.62 -10.43
N PRO A 589 -11.01 20.91 -9.50
CA PRO A 589 -10.90 22.24 -8.89
C PRO A 589 -10.65 23.35 -9.92
N ASP A 590 -10.08 23.01 -11.08
CA ASP A 590 -9.75 23.92 -12.19
C ASP A 590 -10.72 23.82 -13.38
N ALA A 591 -11.91 23.23 -13.19
CA ALA A 591 -12.94 23.20 -14.23
C ALA A 591 -13.22 24.60 -14.81
N LEU A 592 -13.34 24.69 -16.14
CA LEU A 592 -13.54 25.94 -16.89
C LEU A 592 -14.75 26.72 -16.37
N LEU A 593 -15.83 26.01 -16.07
CA LEU A 593 -17.00 26.54 -15.38
C LEU A 593 -17.35 25.65 -14.19
N LYS A 594 -17.47 26.27 -13.02
CA LYS A 594 -18.02 25.65 -11.80
C LYS A 594 -19.34 26.30 -11.47
N VAL A 595 -20.41 25.51 -11.40
CA VAL A 595 -21.75 25.95 -11.02
C VAL A 595 -22.14 25.22 -9.74
N PHE A 596 -22.66 25.96 -8.78
CA PHE A 596 -23.33 25.38 -7.62
C PHE A 596 -24.84 25.62 -7.77
N LEU A 597 -25.57 24.59 -8.18
CA LEU A 597 -27.00 24.63 -8.43
C LEU A 597 -27.76 24.45 -7.11
N THR A 598 -28.54 25.44 -6.70
CA THR A 598 -29.32 25.39 -5.46
C THR A 598 -30.80 25.66 -5.72
N ALA A 599 -31.63 25.34 -4.72
CA ALA A 599 -33.04 25.70 -4.66
C ALA A 599 -33.52 25.63 -3.20
N ALA A 600 -34.56 26.41 -2.88
CA ALA A 600 -35.19 26.40 -1.57
C ALA A 600 -35.60 24.96 -1.18
N PRO A 601 -35.37 24.50 0.08
CA PRO A 601 -35.69 23.14 0.50
C PRO A 601 -37.14 22.71 0.23
N ALA A 602 -38.09 23.61 0.43
CA ALA A 602 -39.50 23.36 0.11
C ALA A 602 -39.72 23.11 -1.39
N GLU A 603 -39.03 23.86 -2.24
CA GLU A 603 -39.14 23.70 -3.69
C GLU A 603 -38.50 22.40 -4.18
N ARG A 604 -37.36 22.01 -3.59
CA ARG A 604 -36.72 20.70 -3.83
C ARG A 604 -37.62 19.55 -3.40
N ALA A 605 -38.32 19.70 -2.28
CA ALA A 605 -39.29 18.72 -1.80
C ALA A 605 -40.48 18.58 -2.75
N ARG A 606 -41.09 19.69 -3.21
CA ARG A 606 -42.17 19.67 -4.20
C ARG A 606 -41.78 18.93 -5.47
N ARG A 607 -40.63 19.29 -6.05
CA ARG A 607 -40.10 18.65 -7.27
C ARG A 607 -39.88 17.14 -7.08
N ARG A 608 -39.39 16.73 -5.91
CA ARG A 608 -39.14 15.33 -5.61
C ARG A 608 -40.44 14.53 -5.47
N LEU A 609 -41.48 15.11 -4.85
CA LEU A 609 -42.80 14.51 -4.73
C LEU A 609 -43.47 14.37 -6.09
N ALA A 610 -43.44 15.42 -6.92
CA ALA A 610 -43.96 15.39 -8.28
C ALA A 610 -43.28 14.29 -9.12
N GLN A 611 -41.95 14.21 -9.05
CA GLN A 611 -41.18 13.19 -9.78
C GLN A 611 -41.49 11.75 -9.31
N GLN A 612 -41.80 11.56 -8.02
CA GLN A 612 -42.23 10.27 -7.48
C GLN A 612 -43.64 9.89 -7.95
N ALA A 613 -44.57 10.86 -7.99
CA ALA A 613 -45.92 10.66 -8.49
C ALA A 613 -45.91 10.27 -9.99
N ASP A 614 -45.13 10.99 -10.80
CA ASP A 614 -44.95 10.70 -12.22
C ASP A 614 -44.37 9.29 -12.44
N SER A 615 -43.34 8.92 -11.67
CA SER A 615 -42.71 7.59 -11.76
C SER A 615 -43.64 6.46 -11.34
N ALA A 616 -44.60 6.73 -10.44
CA ALA A 616 -45.58 5.78 -9.96
C ALA A 616 -46.88 5.75 -10.80
N GLY A 617 -47.01 6.63 -11.79
CA GLY A 617 -48.24 6.81 -12.58
C GLY A 617 -49.44 7.30 -11.74
N GLY A 618 -49.16 7.98 -10.63
CA GLY A 618 -50.16 8.50 -9.69
C GLY A 618 -50.52 9.97 -9.94
N VAL A 619 -51.53 10.46 -9.21
CA VAL A 619 -51.88 11.89 -9.18
C VAL A 619 -50.95 12.61 -8.21
N ASP A 620 -50.39 13.74 -8.62
CA ASP A 620 -49.47 14.54 -7.81
C ASP A 620 -50.18 15.41 -6.75
N ASP A 621 -50.85 14.75 -5.81
CA ASP A 621 -51.50 15.43 -4.67
C ASP A 621 -50.47 15.83 -3.59
N ALA A 622 -49.36 15.08 -3.49
CA ALA A 622 -48.39 15.25 -2.41
C ALA A 622 -47.50 16.49 -2.58
N SER A 623 -47.17 16.91 -3.81
CA SER A 623 -46.38 18.13 -4.03
C SER A 623 -47.14 19.42 -3.69
N HIS A 624 -48.48 19.33 -3.59
CA HIS A 624 -49.38 20.43 -3.24
C HIS A 624 -49.82 20.39 -1.76
N ASP A 625 -49.42 19.36 -1.00
CA ASP A 625 -49.67 19.25 0.44
C ASP A 625 -48.52 19.85 1.26
N ASP A 626 -48.79 20.96 1.95
CA ASP A 626 -47.79 21.66 2.75
C ASP A 626 -47.17 20.78 3.85
N GLY A 627 -47.92 19.80 4.38
CA GLY A 627 -47.44 18.84 5.37
C GLY A 627 -46.38 17.89 4.80
N ALA A 628 -46.69 17.24 3.68
CA ALA A 628 -45.77 16.34 2.97
C ALA A 628 -44.52 17.08 2.46
N VAL A 629 -44.70 18.29 1.92
CA VAL A 629 -43.59 19.15 1.47
C VAL A 629 -42.67 19.53 2.63
N ALA A 630 -43.23 19.93 3.78
CA ALA A 630 -42.43 20.28 4.95
C ALA A 630 -41.65 19.09 5.51
N ALA A 631 -42.27 17.91 5.56
CA ALA A 631 -41.62 16.69 6.04
C ALA A 631 -40.42 16.29 5.15
N LEU A 632 -40.61 16.26 3.82
CA LEU A 632 -39.54 15.92 2.90
C LEU A 632 -38.46 17.00 2.82
N ALA A 633 -38.83 18.28 2.95
CA ALA A 633 -37.86 19.37 3.01
C ALA A 633 -36.91 19.25 4.22
N ALA A 634 -37.44 18.83 5.38
CA ALA A 634 -36.64 18.56 6.56
C ALA A 634 -35.66 17.40 6.36
N GLU A 635 -36.11 16.30 5.74
CA GLU A 635 -35.26 15.14 5.43
C GLU A 635 -34.13 15.50 4.45
N LEU A 636 -34.45 16.23 3.38
CA LEU A 636 -33.45 16.71 2.41
C LEU A 636 -32.42 17.63 3.07
N SER A 637 -32.86 18.50 3.97
CA SER A 637 -31.98 19.45 4.67
C SER A 637 -31.04 18.75 5.65
N GLU A 638 -31.52 17.73 6.37
CA GLU A 638 -30.68 16.91 7.25
C GLU A 638 -29.65 16.11 6.45
N ARG A 639 -30.05 15.58 5.29
CA ARG A 639 -29.12 14.90 4.38
C ARG A 639 -28.02 15.82 3.89
N ASP A 640 -28.38 17.04 3.47
CA ASP A 640 -27.41 18.04 3.03
C ASP A 640 -26.45 18.41 4.17
N ARG A 641 -26.94 18.53 5.42
CA ARG A 641 -26.10 18.76 6.61
C ARG A 641 -25.09 17.63 6.83
N LEU A 642 -25.52 16.37 6.70
CA LEU A 642 -24.64 15.20 6.80
C LEU A 642 -23.60 15.16 5.68
N ASP A 643 -23.99 15.50 4.45
CA ASP A 643 -23.08 15.55 3.29
C ASP A 643 -22.05 16.68 3.43
N SER A 644 -22.44 17.85 3.96
CA SER A 644 -21.54 18.98 4.21
C SER A 644 -20.62 18.76 5.42
N GLY A 645 -21.03 17.93 6.39
CA GLY A 645 -20.27 17.64 7.60
C GLY A 645 -19.20 16.54 7.48
N ARG A 646 -19.00 15.97 6.28
CA ARG A 646 -18.05 14.87 6.07
C ARG A 646 -16.60 15.34 6.18
N ALA A 647 -15.75 14.48 6.75
CA ALA A 647 -14.32 14.73 6.82
C ALA A 647 -13.64 14.72 5.45
N ASP A 648 -14.13 13.87 4.53
CA ASP A 648 -13.64 13.76 3.17
C ASP A 648 -14.70 14.24 2.17
N SER A 649 -14.27 15.10 1.24
CA SER A 649 -15.03 15.62 0.11
C SER A 649 -16.45 16.13 0.46
N PRO A 650 -16.58 17.10 1.39
CA PRO A 650 -17.88 17.58 1.84
C PRO A 650 -18.63 18.33 0.74
N LEU A 651 -19.97 18.27 0.77
CA LEU A 651 -20.82 19.14 -0.05
C LEU A 651 -20.58 20.60 0.34
N ARG A 652 -19.93 21.36 -0.55
CA ARG A 652 -19.63 22.79 -0.35
C ARG A 652 -19.63 23.53 -1.69
N VAL A 653 -19.89 24.84 -1.63
CA VAL A 653 -19.69 25.70 -2.78
C VAL A 653 -18.18 25.76 -3.08
N ALA A 654 -17.77 25.30 -4.25
CA ALA A 654 -16.36 25.33 -4.64
C ALA A 654 -15.85 26.78 -4.78
N PRO A 655 -14.56 27.04 -4.52
CA PRO A 655 -13.97 28.35 -4.79
C PRO A 655 -14.21 28.76 -6.24
N ARG A 656 -14.68 30.00 -6.46
CA ARG A 656 -15.01 30.57 -7.78
C ARG A 656 -16.19 29.91 -8.50
N ALA A 657 -16.99 29.07 -7.83
CA ALA A 657 -18.24 28.58 -8.39
C ALA A 657 -19.29 29.70 -8.48
N VAL A 658 -20.06 29.70 -9.57
CA VAL A 658 -21.23 30.56 -9.73
C VAL A 658 -22.42 29.84 -9.10
N ILE A 659 -23.08 30.49 -8.14
CA ILE A 659 -24.31 29.94 -7.55
C ILE A 659 -25.47 30.26 -8.50
N VAL A 660 -26.19 29.22 -8.91
CA VAL A 660 -27.42 29.35 -9.72
C VAL A 660 -28.58 28.85 -8.88
N ASP A 661 -29.41 29.78 -8.41
CA ASP A 661 -30.63 29.46 -7.68
C ASP A 661 -31.76 29.19 -8.68
N THR A 662 -32.25 27.96 -8.67
CA THR A 662 -33.31 27.51 -9.59
C THR A 662 -34.70 27.57 -8.97
N SER A 663 -34.86 28.16 -7.77
CA SER A 663 -36.15 28.18 -7.06
C SER A 663 -37.28 28.80 -7.89
N GLU A 664 -36.97 29.84 -8.67
CA GLU A 664 -37.93 30.55 -9.52
C GLU A 664 -37.63 30.41 -11.03
N LEU A 665 -36.65 29.57 -11.40
CA LEU A 665 -36.26 29.36 -12.79
C LEU A 665 -36.90 28.08 -13.34
N SER A 666 -37.39 28.15 -14.57
CA SER A 666 -37.68 26.95 -15.35
C SER A 666 -36.38 26.22 -15.73
N GLU A 667 -36.47 24.93 -16.05
CA GLU A 667 -35.32 24.14 -16.50
C GLU A 667 -34.64 24.78 -17.72
N HIS A 668 -35.42 25.26 -18.69
CA HIS A 668 -34.92 25.94 -19.88
C HIS A 668 -34.15 27.24 -19.54
N GLU A 669 -34.62 28.02 -18.57
CA GLU A 669 -33.91 29.24 -18.13
C GLU A 669 -32.62 28.92 -17.38
N ALA A 670 -32.62 27.88 -16.54
CA ALA A 670 -31.42 27.42 -15.84
C ALA A 670 -30.36 26.92 -16.84
N VAL A 671 -30.77 26.14 -17.84
CA VAL A 671 -29.92 25.61 -18.91
C VAL A 671 -29.32 26.76 -19.74
N ALA A 672 -30.16 27.69 -20.23
CA ALA A 672 -29.71 28.86 -20.97
C ALA A 672 -28.73 29.74 -20.18
N THR A 673 -28.96 29.89 -18.87
CA THR A 673 -28.07 30.64 -17.97
C THR A 673 -26.69 29.98 -17.87
N ILE A 674 -26.64 28.66 -17.66
CA ILE A 674 -25.38 27.92 -17.56
C ILE A 674 -24.65 27.89 -18.91
N ALA A 675 -25.36 27.71 -20.01
CA ALA A 675 -24.78 27.77 -21.35
C ALA A 675 -24.17 29.16 -21.66
N GLU A 676 -24.82 30.25 -21.23
CA GLU A 676 -24.25 31.59 -21.37
C GLU A 676 -23.02 31.80 -20.48
N LEU A 677 -23.03 31.33 -19.23
CA LEU A 677 -21.86 31.35 -18.35
C LEU A 677 -20.69 30.59 -18.96
N TYR A 678 -20.95 29.44 -19.58
CA TYR A 678 -19.94 28.66 -20.27
C TYR A 678 -19.34 29.41 -21.45
N ARG A 679 -20.19 29.95 -22.35
CA ARG A 679 -19.71 30.71 -23.53
C ARG A 679 -18.83 31.89 -23.10
N ARG A 680 -19.18 32.58 -22.01
CA ARG A 680 -18.37 33.66 -21.44
C ARG A 680 -17.04 33.14 -20.88
N ALA A 681 -17.04 32.04 -20.13
CA ALA A 681 -15.83 31.44 -19.57
C ALA A 681 -14.88 30.93 -20.68
N ALA A 682 -15.44 30.39 -21.77
CA ALA A 682 -14.71 29.91 -22.94
C ALA A 682 -14.26 31.03 -23.91
N GLY A 683 -14.60 32.30 -23.65
CA GLY A 683 -14.23 33.42 -24.52
C GLY A 683 -14.99 33.47 -25.87
N LEU A 684 -16.11 32.74 -25.99
CA LEU A 684 -16.96 32.71 -27.18
C LEU A 684 -17.90 33.94 -27.18
N GLN A 685 -17.78 34.83 -28.16
CA GLN A 685 -18.65 36.02 -28.27
C GLN A 685 -20.13 35.61 -28.41
N ALA A 686 -21.02 36.27 -27.67
CA ALA A 686 -22.46 36.07 -27.79
C ALA A 686 -22.95 36.42 -29.21
N PRO A 687 -23.87 35.64 -29.82
CA PRO A 687 -24.45 36.00 -31.10
C PRO A 687 -25.20 37.33 -30.97
N ILE A 688 -24.80 38.30 -31.79
CA ILE A 688 -25.52 39.56 -31.98
C ILE A 688 -26.90 39.19 -32.52
N ARG A 689 -27.96 39.40 -31.71
CA ARG A 689 -29.34 39.28 -32.19
C ARG A 689 -29.53 40.26 -33.37
N PRO A 690 -30.00 39.82 -34.55
CA PRO A 690 -30.31 40.75 -35.62
C PRO A 690 -31.48 41.63 -35.17
N SER A 691 -31.26 42.95 -35.16
CA SER A 691 -32.33 43.92 -34.97
C SER A 691 -33.31 43.78 -36.13
N SER A 692 -34.58 43.60 -35.77
CA SER A 692 -35.70 43.59 -36.70
C SER A 692 -35.70 44.85 -37.56
N VAL A 693 -35.53 44.65 -38.86
CA VAL A 693 -35.95 45.59 -39.89
C VAL A 693 -37.47 45.79 -39.74
N GLN A 694 -37.88 46.94 -39.22
CA GLN A 694 -39.20 47.50 -39.52
C GLN A 694 -39.01 48.57 -40.58
N GLY A 695 -39.50 48.26 -41.78
CA GLY A 695 -39.64 49.20 -42.86
C GLY A 695 -40.88 50.07 -42.70
N ARG A 696 -40.69 51.35 -43.05
CA ARG A 696 -41.65 52.42 -43.36
C ARG A 696 -42.43 53.04 -42.21
#